data_AF-A0A2E2BZF6-F1
#
_entry.id   AF-A0A2E2BZF6-F1
#
_cell.length_a   1.000
_cell.length_b   1.000
_cell.length_c   1.000
_cell.angle_alpha   90.00
_cell.angle_beta   90.00
_cell.angle_gamma   90.00
#
_symmetry.space_group_name_H-M   'P 1'
#
loop_
_entity.id
_entity.type
_entity.pdbx_description
1 polymer ?
#
loop_
_entity_poly.entity_id
_entity_poly.type
_entity_poly.pdbx_seq_one_letter_code
_entity_poly.pdbx_strand_id
1 'polypeptide(L)'
;MSERKIKKLLVANRSEIAIRIFRSTHELGIRTVGIYTHEDRYALHRTKADEAYQIGKPGHPVKSYLDIEAIIALAKQKKIDAIHPGYGFLSENAEFAQACEDAGIIFIGPRVETLKALGDKISARKIAQQVGVPVLGGSGEAIADAASGRKTAVDIGFPIILKAAHGGGGRGMRVVQKEEDFNAAYETARSESMSAFGSEDVFVEKFISRARHIEVQLLGDKHGGLVHLYERDCSVQRRHQKVVEIAPAPNLDPAVRDELCEAALKIGRSVNYELAGTVEFLLDADTNQFYFIEVNPRIQVEHTVTEEVTGVDIVKSQILLAQGAKLNDPGIRINSQEELQTHGFALQCRVTTEDPTNNFMPDYGRVAHYRSASGMGVRLDAGTAFSGAMVFPYYDSLLVKVTTWARTFRDAAARTERCLQEFRIRGVKTNIPFVLKLITHPTFLNGECYTRFIDDTPELFKFPKRHDRATKLLTYLAETVVNGNPLVKDRPKSVRRSPAPVPAYNKKKISPPDGMRQKLLELGAEKFSKWILEQKPLLLTDTSFRDAHQSLYATRFRTHDMLQIAEVYAHNCPELFSLEMWGGATFDTSMRFLKESPWQRLAEMRTRVPNILFQMLIRASSAVGYTNYPDNVVRAFVKEAADAGIDVFRVFDALNWVPNMKVAMEEVQKSGAICEASICYTGDILDPSKTKYDLKYYVNMAKELEKMGAHILAIKDMAGLCKPYAAELLVKTLKQEIGIPIHFHTHDTSGGQAASILKAAEVGLDIADGAVPSMSGGTSQPNLTTVIEAQRFSEHQPTVQVKYLDEISEYWRAVRNYYTAFESPVLPAGANLYEHQMPGGQYTNLLQQAQSLGLGDRWIEVCHVYAEVNQLLGDIVKVTPTSKAVGDMALFLVANDLSCEDVVNGDRDLAFPESVLDLISGRMGQTPGGFPEDVQKKILRGEEPLTERPGSILPPADFEDAAKTVQKMINRTPTDQEVVSYLLYPKVFEDFAAHQKAYFDTSGLPTYAFFNGLEPEEEIAVEIAPGKTLIIKFLAVGKPQTDGCRTVFFELNGQPREVVIVDKSLKPQDSARRKADSSDPKQIGAVMPGVIVSLAVKVGSKVKAGDQLLMLEAMKMQTSVISEQDGVVKEVLAEPGIQVESGDLLIVLE
;
A
#
# COMPACT_ATOMS: atom_id res chain seq x y z
N MET A 1 39.31 26.35 47.63
CA MET A 1 39.40 27.26 46.47
C MET A 1 38.13 28.11 46.45
N SER A 2 38.21 29.40 46.14
CA SER A 2 37.03 30.28 46.04
C SER A 2 36.16 29.90 44.84
N GLU A 3 34.83 30.00 44.97
CA GLU A 3 33.88 29.78 43.88
C GLU A 3 34.26 30.57 42.63
N ARG A 4 34.41 29.89 41.49
CA ARG A 4 34.72 30.52 40.20
C ARG A 4 33.44 30.60 39.36
N LYS A 5 32.79 31.77 39.39
CA LYS A 5 31.52 31.99 38.69
C LYS A 5 31.70 31.94 37.16
N ILE A 6 31.02 31.00 36.50
CA ILE A 6 30.96 30.87 35.04
C ILE A 6 29.93 31.88 34.52
N LYS A 7 30.32 32.74 33.57
CA LYS A 7 29.42 33.68 32.89
C LYS A 7 29.14 33.24 31.45
N LYS A 8 30.09 32.56 30.82
CA LYS A 8 29.97 32.04 29.45
C LYS A 8 30.52 30.62 29.33
N LEU A 9 29.68 29.70 28.86
CA LEU A 9 29.98 28.27 28.73
C LEU A 9 29.89 27.85 27.26
N LEU A 10 30.95 27.23 26.75
CA LEU A 10 30.99 26.62 25.41
C LEU A 10 30.71 25.13 25.51
N VAL A 11 29.88 24.61 24.59
CA VAL A 11 29.67 23.16 24.47
C VAL A 11 30.48 22.64 23.29
N ALA A 12 31.46 21.78 23.58
CA ALA A 12 32.34 21.17 22.58
C ALA A 12 31.69 19.90 21.99
N ASN A 13 30.45 20.03 21.50
CA ASN A 13 29.65 18.93 21.00
C ASN A 13 28.54 19.41 20.03
N ARG A 14 27.66 18.51 19.61
CA ARG A 14 26.57 18.74 18.64
C ARG A 14 25.26 18.07 19.06
N SER A 15 24.23 18.19 18.23
CA SER A 15 22.97 17.43 18.33
C SER A 15 22.27 17.59 19.69
N GLU A 16 21.61 16.53 20.17
CA GLU A 16 20.75 16.55 21.36
C GLU A 16 21.51 16.96 22.63
N ILE A 17 22.74 16.47 22.83
CA ILE A 17 23.48 16.72 24.07
C ILE A 17 23.91 18.17 24.19
N ALA A 18 24.26 18.81 23.06
CA ALA A 18 24.52 20.24 23.05
C ALA A 18 23.29 21.04 23.48
N ILE A 19 22.11 20.68 22.95
CA ILE A 19 20.83 21.31 23.33
C ILE A 19 20.52 21.06 24.81
N ARG A 20 20.72 19.83 25.30
CA ARG A 20 20.51 19.45 26.70
C ARG A 20 21.37 20.30 27.64
N ILE A 21 22.63 20.53 27.30
CA ILE A 21 23.55 21.38 28.08
C ILE A 21 23.16 22.85 27.99
N PHE A 22 22.80 23.34 26.81
CA PHE A 22 22.32 24.73 26.66
C PHE A 22 21.10 25.01 27.53
N ARG A 23 20.16 24.06 27.64
CA ARG A 23 18.98 24.18 28.51
C ARG A 23 19.36 24.41 29.97
N SER A 24 20.11 23.50 30.61
CA SER A 24 20.53 23.68 32.01
C SER A 24 21.43 24.91 32.20
N THR A 25 22.29 25.21 31.23
CA THR A 25 23.16 26.41 31.30
C THR A 25 22.33 27.70 31.28
N HIS A 26 21.31 27.76 30.43
CA HIS A 26 20.40 28.89 30.35
C HIS A 26 19.55 29.05 31.61
N GLU A 27 19.05 27.94 32.19
CA GLU A 27 18.33 27.95 33.47
C GLU A 27 19.17 28.45 34.64
N LEU A 28 20.50 28.32 34.56
CA LEU A 28 21.46 28.90 35.50
C LEU A 28 21.82 30.36 35.19
N GLY A 29 21.26 30.96 34.14
CA GLY A 29 21.54 32.34 33.72
C GLY A 29 22.93 32.52 33.11
N ILE A 30 23.55 31.45 32.60
CA ILE A 30 24.88 31.46 31.98
C ILE A 30 24.72 31.58 30.47
N ARG A 31 25.56 32.40 29.82
CA ARG A 31 25.52 32.57 28.37
C ARG A 31 26.11 31.35 27.66
N THR A 32 25.43 30.86 26.65
CA THR A 32 25.75 29.61 25.94
C THR A 32 26.48 29.87 24.61
N VAL A 33 27.48 29.03 24.32
CA VAL A 33 28.23 29.08 23.05
C VAL A 33 28.28 27.69 22.42
N GLY A 34 27.82 27.59 21.16
CA GLY A 34 27.90 26.37 20.36
C GLY A 34 28.99 26.42 19.29
N ILE A 35 29.44 25.25 18.86
CA ILE A 35 30.33 25.09 17.70
C ILE A 35 29.67 24.20 16.64
N TYR A 36 29.93 24.48 15.36
CA TYR A 36 29.37 23.74 14.23
C TYR A 36 30.33 23.66 13.05
N THR A 37 30.25 22.60 12.25
CA THR A 37 30.99 22.50 10.98
C THR A 37 30.17 23.05 9.82
N HIS A 38 30.76 23.12 8.63
CA HIS A 38 30.03 23.51 7.42
C HIS A 38 28.85 22.54 7.15
N GLU A 39 29.04 21.25 7.40
CA GLU A 39 28.03 20.21 7.22
C GLU A 39 26.88 20.33 8.24
N ASP A 40 27.18 20.76 9.47
CA ASP A 40 26.18 21.01 10.53
C ASP A 40 25.58 22.44 10.49
N ARG A 41 25.75 23.21 9.41
CA ARG A 41 25.24 24.60 9.33
C ARG A 41 23.73 24.73 9.54
N TYR A 42 22.96 23.66 9.32
CA TYR A 42 21.51 23.62 9.56
C TYR A 42 21.12 22.81 10.80
N ALA A 43 22.08 22.33 11.58
CA ALA A 43 21.82 21.54 12.78
C ALA A 43 21.08 22.37 13.85
N LEU A 44 20.14 21.75 14.54
CA LEU A 44 19.25 22.43 15.47
C LEU A 44 20.03 23.08 16.63
N HIS A 45 21.06 22.41 17.15
CA HIS A 45 21.84 22.88 18.30
C HIS A 45 22.50 24.24 18.06
N ARG A 46 22.93 24.51 16.82
CA ARG A 46 23.51 25.81 16.43
C ARG A 46 22.58 26.98 16.78
N THR A 47 21.29 26.80 16.55
CA THR A 47 20.26 27.85 16.77
C THR A 47 19.73 27.90 18.20
N LYS A 48 20.16 26.99 19.07
CA LYS A 48 19.76 26.92 20.48
C LYS A 48 20.77 27.56 21.44
N ALA A 49 21.96 27.88 20.97
CA ALA A 49 22.95 28.65 21.73
C ALA A 49 22.77 30.17 21.52
N ASP A 50 23.19 30.97 22.49
CA ASP A 50 23.19 32.45 22.39
C ASP A 50 24.20 32.95 21.35
N GLU A 51 25.31 32.22 21.18
CA GLU A 51 26.31 32.45 20.15
C GLU A 51 26.72 31.10 19.53
N ALA A 52 26.99 31.06 18.22
CA ALA A 52 27.50 29.85 17.57
C ALA A 52 28.58 30.17 16.54
N TYR A 53 29.67 29.41 16.55
CA TYR A 53 30.85 29.65 15.71
C TYR A 53 31.18 28.44 14.84
N GLN A 54 31.50 28.69 13.56
CA GLN A 54 31.92 27.64 12.66
C GLN A 54 33.36 27.21 12.99
N ILE A 55 33.63 25.91 12.99
CA ILE A 55 34.96 25.31 13.17
C ILE A 55 35.35 24.49 11.94
N GLY A 56 36.65 24.37 11.68
CA GLY A 56 37.21 23.54 10.62
C GLY A 56 36.91 24.00 9.19
N LYS A 57 37.17 23.11 8.22
CA LYS A 57 37.00 23.32 6.78
C LYS A 57 35.93 22.36 6.23
N PRO A 58 35.18 22.74 5.16
CA PRO A 58 34.28 21.83 4.47
C PRO A 58 34.97 20.52 4.07
N GLY A 59 34.26 19.39 4.19
CA GLY A 59 34.79 18.04 3.93
C GLY A 59 35.39 17.32 5.13
N HIS A 60 35.53 17.98 6.29
CA HIS A 60 36.08 17.40 7.52
C HIS A 60 35.09 17.42 8.70
N PRO A 61 33.89 16.83 8.58
CA PRO A 61 32.79 17.01 9.53
C PRO A 61 33.06 16.50 10.95
N VAL A 62 33.74 15.35 11.10
CA VAL A 62 34.05 14.77 12.42
C VAL A 62 35.38 15.29 12.95
N LYS A 63 36.41 15.34 12.10
CA LYS A 63 37.76 15.79 12.46
C LYS A 63 37.75 17.20 13.07
N SER A 64 36.88 18.08 12.58
CA SER A 64 36.77 19.45 13.09
C SER A 64 36.25 19.52 14.53
N TYR A 65 35.42 18.58 14.98
CA TYR A 65 34.98 18.48 16.37
C TYR A 65 36.03 17.86 17.31
N LEU A 66 37.08 17.27 16.75
CA LEU A 66 38.20 16.68 17.48
C LEU A 66 39.44 17.60 17.52
N ASP A 67 39.34 18.81 16.95
CA ASP A 67 40.45 19.77 16.85
C ASP A 67 40.61 20.57 18.15
N ILE A 68 41.42 20.04 19.06
CA ILE A 68 41.68 20.62 20.38
C ILE A 68 42.22 22.05 20.26
N GLU A 69 43.24 22.27 19.43
CA GLU A 69 43.88 23.57 19.28
C GLU A 69 42.90 24.64 18.80
N ALA A 70 42.10 24.32 17.77
CA ALA A 70 41.12 25.25 17.23
C ALA A 70 40.03 25.60 18.26
N ILE A 71 39.53 24.61 19.01
CA ILE A 71 38.51 24.81 20.04
C ILE A 71 39.04 25.70 21.17
N ILE A 72 40.27 25.45 21.66
CA ILE A 72 40.89 26.26 22.72
C ILE A 72 41.20 27.68 22.22
N ALA A 73 41.71 27.83 21.00
CA ALA A 73 41.96 29.15 20.40
C ALA A 73 40.66 29.98 20.28
N LEU A 74 39.57 29.36 19.81
CA LEU A 74 38.26 29.98 19.75
C LEU A 74 37.76 30.35 21.16
N ALA A 75 37.92 29.46 22.14
CA ALA A 75 37.48 29.69 23.50
C ALA A 75 38.20 30.90 24.14
N LYS A 76 39.52 31.03 23.93
CA LYS A 76 40.30 32.21 24.33
C LYS A 76 39.82 33.47 23.61
N GLN A 77 39.64 33.42 22.29
CA GLN A 77 39.18 34.56 21.48
C GLN A 77 37.82 35.09 21.96
N LYS A 78 36.91 34.18 22.35
CA LYS A 78 35.54 34.51 22.76
C LYS A 78 35.34 34.69 24.26
N LYS A 79 36.44 34.63 25.04
CA LYS A 79 36.44 34.79 26.50
C LYS A 79 35.47 33.81 27.17
N ILE A 80 35.60 32.54 26.81
CA ILE A 80 34.84 31.44 27.40
C ILE A 80 35.41 31.12 28.79
N ASP A 81 34.54 30.98 29.80
CA ASP A 81 34.96 30.64 31.17
C ASP A 81 35.06 29.14 31.39
N ALA A 82 34.18 28.36 30.75
CA ALA A 82 34.10 26.92 30.90
C ALA A 82 33.72 26.20 29.59
N ILE A 83 34.21 24.97 29.42
CA ILE A 83 33.84 24.08 28.33
C ILE A 83 33.17 22.84 28.90
N HIS A 84 31.96 22.54 28.42
CA HIS A 84 31.30 21.27 28.64
C HIS A 84 31.51 20.36 27.42
N PRO A 85 32.15 19.19 27.56
CA PRO A 85 32.42 18.35 26.40
C PRO A 85 31.24 17.47 25.99
N GLY A 86 30.26 17.27 26.88
CA GLY A 86 29.12 16.38 26.63
C GLY A 86 29.59 14.92 26.69
N TYR A 87 29.21 14.12 25.69
CA TYR A 87 29.68 12.74 25.54
C TYR A 87 30.19 12.48 24.12
N GLY A 88 31.07 11.48 23.98
CA GLY A 88 31.78 11.26 22.72
C GLY A 88 32.72 12.43 22.37
N PHE A 89 33.28 12.40 21.16
CA PHE A 89 34.29 13.38 20.74
C PHE A 89 35.45 13.50 21.74
N LEU A 90 35.60 14.64 22.40
CA LEU A 90 36.70 14.96 23.31
C LEU A 90 36.36 14.77 24.80
N SER A 91 35.21 14.17 25.12
CA SER A 91 34.71 14.08 26.50
C SER A 91 35.55 13.23 27.45
N GLU A 92 36.30 12.28 26.93
CA GLU A 92 37.19 11.41 27.72
C GLU A 92 38.66 11.69 27.42
N ASN A 93 38.95 12.75 26.65
CA ASN A 93 40.29 13.04 26.20
C ASN A 93 41.05 13.88 27.25
N ALA A 94 42.03 13.25 27.91
CA ALA A 94 42.83 13.90 28.94
C ALA A 94 43.68 15.08 28.41
N GLU A 95 44.11 15.04 27.15
CA GLU A 95 44.86 16.14 26.53
C GLU A 95 43.99 17.38 26.35
N PHE A 96 42.72 17.20 26.02
CA PHE A 96 41.75 18.29 25.90
C PHE A 96 41.43 18.92 27.25
N ALA A 97 41.25 18.11 28.29
CA ALA A 97 41.08 18.59 29.65
C ALA A 97 42.33 19.37 30.13
N GLN A 98 43.53 18.85 29.88
CA GLN A 98 44.79 19.55 30.17
C GLN A 98 44.90 20.88 29.42
N ALA A 99 44.56 20.90 28.12
CA ALA A 99 44.59 22.12 27.32
C ALA A 99 43.58 23.17 27.81
N CYS A 100 42.44 22.76 28.38
CA CYS A 100 41.51 23.67 29.07
C CYS A 100 42.15 24.26 30.33
N GLU A 101 42.75 23.44 31.20
CA GLU A 101 43.43 23.88 32.42
C GLU A 101 44.57 24.86 32.12
N ASP A 102 45.43 24.53 31.16
CA ASP A 102 46.56 25.37 30.70
C ASP A 102 46.08 26.70 30.11
N ALA A 103 44.89 26.71 29.52
CA ALA A 103 44.23 27.91 29.00
C ALA A 103 43.47 28.72 30.08
N GLY A 104 43.40 28.23 31.31
CA GLY A 104 42.63 28.82 32.41
C GLY A 104 41.11 28.70 32.24
N ILE A 105 40.64 27.76 31.41
CA ILE A 105 39.22 27.48 31.13
C ILE A 105 38.78 26.28 31.98
N ILE A 106 37.62 26.38 32.65
CA ILE A 106 37.10 25.26 33.44
C ILE A 106 36.65 24.14 32.50
N PHE A 107 37.27 22.97 32.59
CA PHE A 107 36.74 21.74 31.99
C PHE A 107 35.62 21.18 32.87
N ILE A 108 34.41 21.02 32.33
CA ILE A 108 33.27 20.44 33.07
C ILE A 108 33.29 18.92 32.88
N GLY A 109 34.21 18.29 33.59
CA GLY A 109 34.40 16.84 33.68
C GLY A 109 35.47 16.51 34.73
N PRO A 110 35.75 15.23 34.99
CA PRO A 110 36.72 14.82 36.00
C PRO A 110 38.11 15.43 35.78
N ARG A 111 38.94 15.39 36.82
CA ARG A 111 40.33 15.89 36.76
C ARG A 111 41.14 15.16 35.70
N VAL A 112 42.19 15.81 35.20
CA VAL A 112 43.09 15.23 34.19
C VAL A 112 43.69 13.91 34.68
N GLU A 113 44.08 13.82 35.96
CA GLU A 113 44.61 12.58 36.54
C GLU A 113 43.56 11.47 36.55
N THR A 114 42.31 11.80 36.86
CA THR A 114 41.18 10.85 36.85
C THR A 114 40.90 10.35 35.44
N LEU A 115 40.92 11.23 34.43
CA LEU A 115 40.77 10.84 33.02
C LEU A 115 41.90 9.92 32.56
N LYS A 116 43.15 10.18 32.95
CA LYS A 116 44.29 9.29 32.63
C LYS A 116 44.17 7.94 33.34
N ALA A 117 43.76 7.94 34.61
CA ALA A 117 43.66 6.73 35.41
C ALA A 117 42.52 5.80 34.96
N LEU A 118 41.40 6.37 34.51
CA LEU A 118 40.20 5.62 34.14
C LEU A 118 40.01 5.45 32.62
N GLY A 119 40.68 6.25 31.79
CA GLY A 119 40.56 6.17 30.33
C GLY A 119 41.23 4.95 29.70
N ASP A 120 42.17 4.31 30.40
CA ASP A 120 42.72 3.00 30.03
C ASP A 120 42.01 1.88 30.80
N LYS A 121 41.45 0.91 30.06
CA LYS A 121 40.73 -0.24 30.62
C LYS A 121 41.61 -1.12 31.50
N ILE A 122 42.89 -1.24 31.20
CA ILE A 122 43.82 -2.04 32.01
C ILE A 122 44.05 -1.35 33.36
N SER A 123 44.36 -0.05 33.34
CA SER A 123 44.47 0.79 34.53
C SER A 123 43.20 0.77 35.39
N ALA A 124 42.03 0.97 34.79
CA ALA A 124 40.75 0.98 35.50
C ALA A 124 40.46 -0.36 36.20
N ARG A 125 40.82 -1.50 35.59
CA ARG A 125 40.66 -2.82 36.21
C ARG A 125 41.60 -3.05 37.39
N LYS A 126 42.84 -2.57 37.30
CA LYS A 126 43.79 -2.61 38.44
C LYS A 126 43.24 -1.82 39.63
N ILE A 127 42.62 -0.67 39.39
CA ILE A 127 41.95 0.13 40.43
C ILE A 127 40.81 -0.67 41.05
N ALA A 128 39.91 -1.26 40.24
CA ALA A 128 38.80 -2.08 40.74
C ALA A 128 39.29 -3.24 41.63
N GLN A 129 40.34 -3.95 41.21
CA GLN A 129 40.94 -5.03 42.01
C GLN A 129 41.53 -4.53 43.33
N GLN A 130 42.23 -3.39 43.33
CA GLN A 130 42.84 -2.80 44.54
C GLN A 130 41.80 -2.45 45.61
N VAL A 131 40.58 -2.06 45.20
CA VAL A 131 39.48 -1.75 46.12
C VAL A 131 38.55 -2.94 46.39
N GLY A 132 38.93 -4.15 45.96
CA GLY A 132 38.18 -5.38 46.20
C GLY A 132 36.88 -5.49 45.40
N VAL A 133 36.75 -4.80 44.26
CA VAL A 133 35.61 -4.97 43.35
C VAL A 133 35.91 -6.11 42.36
N PRO A 134 34.99 -7.09 42.18
CA PRO A 134 35.23 -8.22 41.29
C PRO A 134 35.47 -7.78 39.84
N VAL A 135 36.43 -8.42 39.17
CA VAL A 135 36.70 -8.25 37.73
C VAL A 135 36.68 -9.61 37.04
N LEU A 136 36.31 -9.64 35.76
CA LEU A 136 36.32 -10.86 34.95
C LEU A 136 37.72 -11.47 34.83
N GLY A 137 37.81 -12.81 34.93
CA GLY A 137 39.05 -13.55 34.67
C GLY A 137 39.53 -13.35 33.22
N GLY A 138 40.84 -13.14 33.04
CA GLY A 138 41.44 -12.76 31.76
C GLY A 138 42.97 -12.72 31.79
N SER A 139 43.60 -12.37 30.66
CA SER A 139 45.07 -12.33 30.51
C SER A 139 45.77 -11.26 31.38
N GLY A 140 45.03 -10.30 31.95
CA GLY A 140 45.56 -9.22 32.80
C GLY A 140 46.39 -8.16 32.06
N GLU A 141 46.98 -8.53 30.92
CA GLU A 141 47.80 -7.71 30.02
C GLU A 141 47.44 -8.01 28.55
N ALA A 142 47.92 -7.17 27.63
CA ALA A 142 47.79 -7.42 26.19
C ALA A 142 48.52 -8.71 25.80
N ILE A 143 47.92 -9.51 24.91
CA ILE A 143 48.53 -10.76 24.45
C ILE A 143 49.60 -10.47 23.40
N ALA A 144 50.80 -11.01 23.63
CA ALA A 144 51.98 -10.73 22.80
C ALA A 144 51.88 -11.30 21.37
N ASP A 145 51.21 -12.45 21.21
CA ASP A 145 51.00 -13.10 19.92
C ASP A 145 49.80 -14.08 19.99
N ALA A 146 49.37 -14.60 18.84
CA ALA A 146 48.25 -15.54 18.77
C ALA A 146 48.46 -16.85 19.56
N ALA A 147 49.70 -17.33 19.69
CA ALA A 147 50.00 -18.59 20.38
C ALA A 147 49.89 -18.43 21.90
N SER A 148 50.46 -17.35 22.44
CA SER A 148 50.35 -16.95 23.84
C SER A 148 48.89 -16.68 24.22
N GLY A 149 48.15 -15.93 23.41
CA GLY A 149 46.72 -15.69 23.61
C GLY A 149 45.86 -16.97 23.57
N ARG A 150 46.15 -17.91 22.66
CA ARG A 150 45.44 -19.20 22.60
C ARG A 150 45.63 -20.01 23.87
N LYS A 151 46.86 -20.08 24.39
CA LYS A 151 47.15 -20.77 25.66
C LYS A 151 46.34 -20.17 26.81
N THR A 152 46.33 -18.84 26.91
CA THR A 152 45.52 -18.13 27.93
C THR A 152 44.03 -18.38 27.74
N ALA A 153 43.52 -18.45 26.51
CA ALA A 153 42.12 -18.78 26.23
C ALA A 153 41.73 -20.20 26.67
N VAL A 154 42.63 -21.18 26.52
CA VAL A 154 42.44 -22.55 27.02
C VAL A 154 42.41 -22.57 28.55
N ASP A 155 43.32 -21.84 29.20
CA ASP A 155 43.39 -21.76 30.67
C ASP A 155 42.13 -21.09 31.28
N ILE A 156 41.56 -20.08 30.61
CA ILE A 156 40.31 -19.41 31.00
C ILE A 156 39.07 -20.28 30.70
N GLY A 157 39.16 -21.11 29.66
CA GLY A 157 38.09 -21.93 29.12
C GLY A 157 37.09 -21.16 28.26
N PHE A 158 36.67 -21.76 27.14
CA PHE A 158 35.70 -21.19 26.22
C PHE A 158 34.25 -21.21 26.78
N PRO A 159 33.36 -20.30 26.33
CA PRO A 159 33.63 -19.20 25.39
C PRO A 159 34.44 -18.06 26.02
N ILE A 160 35.23 -17.39 25.19
CA ILE A 160 36.02 -16.20 25.55
C ILE A 160 35.67 -15.03 24.63
N ILE A 161 36.07 -13.82 25.02
CA ILE A 161 35.96 -12.61 24.20
C ILE A 161 37.34 -11.95 24.09
N LEU A 162 37.72 -11.62 22.86
CA LEU A 162 38.86 -10.77 22.53
C LEU A 162 38.38 -9.32 22.54
N LYS A 163 39.15 -8.43 23.18
CA LYS A 163 38.84 -7.00 23.26
C LYS A 163 40.09 -6.16 23.00
N ALA A 164 39.93 -5.09 22.24
CA ALA A 164 40.96 -4.06 22.08
C ALA A 164 41.16 -3.27 23.40
N ALA A 165 42.41 -2.96 23.76
CA ALA A 165 42.74 -2.23 24.99
C ALA A 165 42.18 -0.81 25.01
N HIS A 166 42.26 -0.11 23.87
CA HIS A 166 41.76 1.26 23.68
C HIS A 166 40.37 1.32 23.03
N GLY A 167 39.68 0.18 22.96
CA GLY A 167 38.41 0.07 22.23
C GLY A 167 37.21 0.60 23.01
N GLY A 168 36.38 1.42 22.34
CA GLY A 168 35.10 1.93 22.84
C GLY A 168 33.94 1.71 21.84
N GLY A 169 32.70 1.67 22.34
CA GLY A 169 31.49 1.65 21.50
C GLY A 169 31.21 0.33 20.76
N GLY A 170 31.73 -0.80 21.25
CA GLY A 170 31.46 -2.13 20.72
C GLY A 170 32.35 -2.59 19.56
N ARG A 171 33.30 -1.75 19.11
CA ARG A 171 34.25 -2.05 18.03
C ARG A 171 35.53 -2.71 18.56
N GLY A 172 36.13 -3.59 17.76
CA GLY A 172 37.34 -4.33 18.16
C GLY A 172 37.09 -5.41 19.22
N MET A 173 35.89 -6.00 19.25
CA MET A 173 35.56 -7.14 20.12
C MET A 173 35.15 -8.37 19.30
N ARG A 174 35.59 -9.57 19.69
CA ARG A 174 35.25 -10.84 19.02
C ARG A 174 35.02 -11.96 20.03
N VAL A 175 33.83 -12.55 20.00
CA VAL A 175 33.53 -13.74 20.80
C VAL A 175 34.09 -14.96 20.08
N VAL A 176 34.84 -15.79 20.83
CA VAL A 176 35.42 -17.04 20.34
C VAL A 176 34.77 -18.18 21.11
N GLN A 177 34.12 -19.08 20.39
CA GLN A 177 33.35 -20.19 20.98
C GLN A 177 34.18 -21.45 21.19
N LYS A 178 35.20 -21.67 20.35
CA LYS A 178 36.07 -22.85 20.37
C LYS A 178 37.50 -22.47 19.99
N GLU A 179 38.45 -23.31 20.38
CA GLU A 179 39.88 -23.05 20.23
C GLU A 179 40.31 -22.82 18.77
N GLU A 180 39.72 -23.56 17.82
CA GLU A 180 40.04 -23.50 16.39
C GLU A 180 39.85 -22.09 15.81
N ASP A 181 38.87 -21.33 16.31
CA ASP A 181 38.49 -20.02 15.77
C ASP A 181 39.38 -18.88 16.30
N PHE A 182 40.24 -19.15 17.29
CA PHE A 182 40.98 -18.13 18.02
C PHE A 182 41.89 -17.29 17.11
N ASN A 183 42.69 -17.94 16.25
CA ASN A 183 43.71 -17.22 15.47
C ASN A 183 43.08 -16.24 14.49
N ALA A 184 42.02 -16.65 13.78
CA ALA A 184 41.32 -15.79 12.84
C ALA A 184 40.63 -14.61 13.54
N ALA A 185 40.01 -14.87 14.71
CA ALA A 185 39.37 -13.84 15.51
C ALA A 185 40.39 -12.83 16.09
N TYR A 186 41.57 -13.29 16.50
CA TYR A 186 42.67 -12.45 16.99
C TYR A 186 43.19 -11.50 15.92
N GLU A 187 43.55 -12.00 14.73
CA GLU A 187 44.04 -11.14 13.65
C GLU A 187 43.01 -10.11 13.21
N THR A 188 41.73 -10.50 13.18
CA THR A 188 40.63 -9.59 12.89
C THR A 188 40.50 -8.50 13.96
N ALA A 189 40.51 -8.88 15.25
CA ALA A 189 40.41 -7.93 16.36
C ALA A 189 41.60 -6.96 16.40
N ARG A 190 42.82 -7.46 16.16
CA ARG A 190 44.05 -6.68 16.08
C ARG A 190 44.02 -5.67 14.93
N SER A 191 43.64 -6.12 13.72
CA SER A 191 43.54 -5.27 12.54
C SER A 191 42.48 -4.17 12.71
N GLU A 192 41.32 -4.51 13.29
CA GLU A 192 40.26 -3.55 13.58
C GLU A 192 40.71 -2.54 14.65
N SER A 193 41.42 -3.00 15.69
CA SER A 193 41.98 -2.13 16.72
C SER A 193 42.98 -1.13 16.15
N MET A 194 43.88 -1.57 15.26
CA MET A 194 44.86 -0.71 14.60
C MET A 194 44.17 0.34 13.72
N SER A 195 43.19 -0.08 12.91
CA SER A 195 42.46 0.82 12.02
C SER A 195 41.60 1.85 12.77
N ALA A 196 41.03 1.49 13.92
CA ALA A 196 40.07 2.32 14.63
C ALA A 196 40.70 3.17 15.74
N PHE A 197 41.72 2.64 16.42
CA PHE A 197 42.28 3.22 17.65
C PHE A 197 43.81 3.43 17.58
N GLY A 198 44.47 3.01 16.49
CA GLY A 198 45.91 3.21 16.30
C GLY A 198 46.80 2.37 17.20
N SER A 199 46.25 1.32 17.82
CA SER A 199 46.98 0.36 18.67
C SER A 199 46.58 -1.08 18.29
N GLU A 200 47.56 -1.98 18.31
CA GLU A 200 47.38 -3.41 18.07
C GLU A 200 47.04 -4.21 19.35
N ASP A 201 46.97 -3.54 20.49
CA ASP A 201 46.82 -4.20 21.79
C ASP A 201 45.42 -4.82 21.95
N VAL A 202 45.41 -6.15 22.08
CA VAL A 202 44.21 -6.97 22.32
C VAL A 202 44.45 -7.80 23.58
N PHE A 203 43.41 -8.06 24.36
CA PHE A 203 43.46 -8.94 25.53
C PHE A 203 42.29 -9.95 25.53
N VAL A 204 42.40 -11.01 26.33
CA VAL A 204 41.42 -12.10 26.43
C VAL A 204 40.66 -12.01 27.75
N GLU A 205 39.33 -12.15 27.70
CA GLU A 205 38.45 -12.26 28.87
C GLU A 205 37.51 -13.45 28.76
N LYS A 206 37.06 -13.95 29.92
CA LYS A 206 35.92 -14.86 29.98
C LYS A 206 34.68 -14.20 29.37
N PHE A 207 33.93 -14.93 28.55
CA PHE A 207 32.68 -14.45 28.00
C PHE A 207 31.49 -14.97 28.83
N ILE A 208 30.69 -14.05 29.36
CA ILE A 208 29.42 -14.38 30.03
C ILE A 208 28.31 -14.36 28.96
N SER A 209 27.73 -15.52 28.66
CA SER A 209 26.73 -15.67 27.61
C SER A 209 25.41 -14.94 27.92
N ARG A 210 24.94 -15.03 29.17
CA ARG A 210 23.70 -14.41 29.66
C ARG A 210 24.00 -13.29 30.65
N ALA A 211 24.75 -12.28 30.20
CA ALA A 211 25.05 -11.12 31.03
C ALA A 211 23.95 -10.05 30.93
N ARG A 212 23.55 -9.48 32.07
CA ARG A 212 22.92 -8.17 32.16
C ARG A 212 24.01 -7.10 32.22
N HIS A 213 23.85 -6.00 31.48
CA HIS A 213 24.73 -4.86 31.56
C HIS A 213 24.10 -3.85 32.51
N ILE A 214 24.64 -3.74 33.73
CA ILE A 214 24.16 -2.83 34.77
C ILE A 214 25.21 -1.76 35.00
N GLU A 215 24.79 -0.51 35.11
CA GLU A 215 25.71 0.61 35.31
C GLU A 215 25.21 1.55 36.40
N VAL A 216 26.13 2.15 37.17
CA VAL A 216 25.80 2.99 38.32
C VAL A 216 26.23 4.43 38.07
N GLN A 217 25.29 5.36 38.21
CA GLN A 217 25.54 6.79 38.07
C GLN A 217 26.24 7.33 39.32
N LEU A 218 27.38 8.00 39.14
CA LEU A 218 28.07 8.73 40.21
C LEU A 218 27.92 10.25 40.04
N LEU A 219 27.93 10.97 41.17
CA LEU A 219 28.01 12.42 41.22
C LEU A 219 28.90 12.84 42.41
N GLY A 220 30.02 13.51 42.14
CA GLY A 220 31.00 13.93 43.15
C GLY A 220 31.29 15.43 43.15
N ASP A 221 31.58 16.01 44.31
CA ASP A 221 32.01 17.40 44.45
C ASP A 221 33.53 17.54 44.70
N LYS A 222 34.04 18.77 44.59
CA LYS A 222 35.47 19.08 44.82
C LYS A 222 35.87 19.07 46.30
N HIS A 223 34.93 18.77 47.20
CA HIS A 223 35.09 18.80 48.65
C HIS A 223 35.10 17.39 49.27
N GLY A 224 35.13 16.35 48.44
CA GLY A 224 35.19 14.94 48.86
C GLY A 224 33.83 14.28 49.02
N GLY A 225 32.72 14.98 48.74
CA GLY A 225 31.39 14.39 48.67
C GLY A 225 31.24 13.54 47.41
N LEU A 226 30.70 12.33 47.54
CA LEU A 226 30.41 11.42 46.42
C LEU A 226 29.17 10.61 46.73
N VAL A 227 28.21 10.62 45.81
CA VAL A 227 26.96 9.84 45.88
C VAL A 227 26.75 9.02 44.60
N HIS A 228 25.98 7.95 44.70
CA HIS A 228 25.39 7.27 43.54
C HIS A 228 23.94 7.72 43.34
N LEU A 229 23.50 7.81 42.08
CA LEU A 229 22.11 8.07 41.69
C LEU A 229 21.45 6.78 41.17
N TYR A 230 21.69 5.68 41.88
CA TYR A 230 21.25 4.32 41.53
C TYR A 230 21.79 3.80 40.19
N GLU A 231 21.27 2.66 39.77
CA GLU A 231 21.67 1.92 38.59
C GLU A 231 20.73 2.10 37.39
N ARG A 232 21.26 1.79 36.21
CA ARG A 232 20.52 1.61 34.95
C ARG A 232 20.78 0.23 34.39
N ASP A 233 19.74 -0.37 33.82
CA ASP A 233 19.84 -1.58 33.02
C ASP A 233 19.98 -1.22 31.53
N CYS A 234 21.14 -1.52 30.98
CA CYS A 234 21.50 -1.29 29.58
C CYS A 234 21.71 -2.62 28.83
N SER A 235 21.09 -3.71 29.31
CA SER A 235 21.23 -5.06 28.75
C SER A 235 20.62 -5.19 27.35
N VAL A 236 19.73 -4.28 26.94
CA VAL A 236 19.09 -4.37 25.65
C VAL A 236 20.00 -3.80 24.56
N GLN A 237 20.77 -4.70 23.96
CA GLN A 237 21.86 -4.37 23.05
C GLN A 237 21.74 -5.12 21.72
N ARG A 238 22.23 -4.49 20.65
CA ARG A 238 22.46 -5.15 19.35
C ARG A 238 23.93 -5.03 19.02
N ARG A 239 24.63 -6.16 18.80
CA ARG A 239 26.08 -6.16 18.52
C ARG A 239 26.88 -5.30 19.51
N HIS A 240 26.56 -5.45 20.81
CA HIS A 240 27.18 -4.70 21.91
C HIS A 240 26.94 -3.18 21.92
N GLN A 241 25.98 -2.68 21.13
CA GLN A 241 25.52 -1.30 21.22
C GLN A 241 24.19 -1.23 21.96
N LYS A 242 24.11 -0.37 22.99
CA LYS A 242 22.88 -0.11 23.73
C LYS A 242 21.78 0.34 22.76
N VAL A 243 20.53 -0.07 23.00
CA VAL A 243 19.35 0.31 22.19
C VAL A 243 18.24 0.90 23.05
N VAL A 244 17.97 0.26 24.21
CA VAL A 244 17.00 0.69 25.21
C VAL A 244 17.64 0.61 26.58
N GLU A 245 17.43 1.65 27.38
CA GLU A 245 17.97 1.77 28.73
C GLU A 245 16.84 2.00 29.74
N ILE A 246 16.94 1.38 30.91
CA ILE A 246 15.87 1.38 31.93
C ILE A 246 16.47 1.81 33.27
N ALA A 247 15.75 2.63 34.05
CA ALA A 247 16.09 2.94 35.44
C ALA A 247 14.85 2.84 36.33
N PRO A 248 14.96 2.30 37.57
CA PRO A 248 16.01 1.37 37.99
C PRO A 248 15.91 0.04 37.22
N ALA A 249 16.87 -0.87 37.42
CA ALA A 249 16.88 -2.16 36.75
C ALA A 249 15.69 -3.05 37.18
N PRO A 250 14.85 -3.54 36.24
CA PRO A 250 13.71 -4.40 36.58
C PRO A 250 14.20 -5.76 37.10
N ASN A 251 13.50 -6.34 38.07
CA ASN A 251 13.84 -7.63 38.70
C ASN A 251 15.31 -7.78 39.15
N LEU A 252 15.96 -6.68 39.54
CA LEU A 252 17.26 -6.74 40.19
C LEU A 252 17.05 -6.97 41.69
N ASP A 253 17.72 -7.97 42.26
CA ASP A 253 17.72 -8.21 43.70
C ASP A 253 18.22 -6.94 44.42
N PRO A 254 17.46 -6.39 45.40
CA PRO A 254 17.88 -5.22 46.15
C PRO A 254 19.27 -5.35 46.79
N ALA A 255 19.66 -6.54 47.27
CA ALA A 255 20.98 -6.74 47.86
C ALA A 255 22.09 -6.59 46.81
N VAL A 256 21.89 -7.16 45.62
CA VAL A 256 22.83 -7.02 44.49
C VAL A 256 22.92 -5.57 44.01
N ARG A 257 21.79 -4.84 44.00
CA ARG A 257 21.76 -3.40 43.70
C ARG A 257 22.63 -2.61 44.67
N ASP A 258 22.48 -2.85 45.98
CA ASP A 258 23.23 -2.14 47.01
C ASP A 258 24.73 -2.45 46.90
N GLU A 259 25.08 -3.71 46.62
CA GLU A 259 26.48 -4.12 46.38
C GLU A 259 27.08 -3.46 45.14
N LEU A 260 26.34 -3.37 44.03
CA LEU A 260 26.76 -2.67 42.81
C LEU A 260 26.99 -1.17 43.08
N CYS A 261 26.08 -0.54 43.82
CA CYS A 261 26.18 0.88 44.15
C CYS A 261 27.38 1.16 45.06
N GLU A 262 27.59 0.33 46.09
CA GLU A 262 28.75 0.47 46.98
C GLU A 262 30.07 0.15 46.25
N ALA A 263 30.09 -0.83 45.34
CA ALA A 263 31.25 -1.10 44.49
C ALA A 263 31.62 0.11 43.61
N ALA A 264 30.62 0.78 43.01
CA ALA A 264 30.83 2.00 42.24
C ALA A 264 31.38 3.15 43.12
N LEU A 265 30.84 3.32 44.33
CA LEU A 265 31.34 4.30 45.29
C LEU A 265 32.79 4.00 45.73
N LYS A 266 33.16 2.74 45.98
CA LYS A 266 34.54 2.35 46.32
C LYS A 266 35.51 2.72 45.20
N ILE A 267 35.17 2.42 43.95
CA ILE A 267 35.98 2.81 42.79
C ILE A 267 36.09 4.34 42.73
N GLY A 268 34.97 5.07 42.80
CA GLY A 268 34.98 6.53 42.76
C GLY A 268 35.79 7.20 43.88
N ARG A 269 35.68 6.69 45.12
CA ARG A 269 36.45 7.19 46.28
C ARG A 269 37.96 7.01 46.08
N SER A 270 38.39 5.89 45.48
CA SER A 270 39.83 5.60 45.30
C SER A 270 40.54 6.57 44.35
N VAL A 271 39.80 7.20 43.44
CA VAL A 271 40.32 8.16 42.46
C VAL A 271 39.87 9.60 42.73
N ASN A 272 39.26 9.85 43.89
CA ASN A 272 38.64 11.14 44.24
C ASN A 272 37.74 11.68 43.12
N TYR A 273 36.81 10.85 42.67
CA TYR A 273 35.98 11.15 41.50
C TYR A 273 35.17 12.44 41.67
N GLU A 274 35.21 13.32 40.66
CA GLU A 274 34.48 14.59 40.64
C GLU A 274 33.49 14.64 39.47
N LEU A 275 32.42 15.43 39.65
CA LEU A 275 31.34 15.63 38.68
C LEU A 275 30.60 14.33 38.36
N ALA A 276 30.06 14.18 37.15
CA ALA A 276 29.25 13.03 36.78
C ALA A 276 30.10 11.97 36.07
N GLY A 277 29.89 10.71 36.45
CA GLY A 277 30.51 9.54 35.85
C GLY A 277 29.63 8.32 35.93
N THR A 278 30.01 7.25 35.25
CA THR A 278 29.27 5.99 35.36
C THR A 278 30.22 4.80 35.44
N VAL A 279 29.95 3.89 36.37
CA VAL A 279 30.68 2.63 36.53
C VAL A 279 29.85 1.50 35.92
N GLU A 280 30.40 0.77 34.96
CA GLU A 280 29.69 -0.30 34.23
C GLU A 280 30.08 -1.69 34.73
N PHE A 281 29.09 -2.59 34.82
CA PHE A 281 29.22 -3.95 35.31
C PHE A 281 28.51 -4.95 34.37
N LEU A 282 29.07 -6.15 34.25
CA LEU A 282 28.34 -7.33 33.75
C LEU A 282 27.84 -8.12 34.96
N LEU A 283 26.53 -8.26 35.08
CA LEU A 283 25.87 -9.14 36.03
C LEU A 283 25.51 -10.44 35.32
N ASP A 284 26.03 -11.56 35.78
CA ASP A 284 25.66 -12.88 35.28
C ASP A 284 24.23 -13.22 35.74
N ALA A 285 23.30 -13.36 34.79
CA ALA A 285 21.90 -13.61 35.08
C ALA A 285 21.64 -14.98 35.72
N ASP A 286 22.58 -15.93 35.59
CA ASP A 286 22.42 -17.28 36.14
C ASP A 286 22.96 -17.39 37.57
N THR A 287 23.97 -16.59 37.94
CA THR A 287 24.66 -16.67 39.24
C THR A 287 24.48 -15.45 40.15
N ASN A 288 23.91 -14.36 39.64
CA ASN A 288 23.83 -13.04 40.28
C ASN A 288 25.20 -12.45 40.69
N GLN A 289 26.30 -12.96 40.13
CA GLN A 289 27.63 -12.39 40.34
C GLN A 289 27.86 -11.25 39.34
N PHE A 290 28.37 -10.11 39.82
CA PHE A 290 28.70 -8.98 38.97
C PHE A 290 30.21 -8.77 38.85
N TYR A 291 30.62 -8.20 37.72
CA TYR A 291 32.01 -7.94 37.39
C TYR A 291 32.16 -6.56 36.78
N PHE A 292 33.11 -5.77 37.28
CA PHE A 292 33.46 -4.47 36.73
C PHE A 292 33.99 -4.59 35.29
N ILE A 293 33.56 -3.67 34.42
CA ILE A 293 33.98 -3.58 33.03
C ILE A 293 34.82 -2.32 32.79
N GLU A 294 34.23 -1.15 33.00
CA GLU A 294 34.82 0.15 32.68
C GLU A 294 34.18 1.26 33.51
N VAL A 295 34.85 2.42 33.55
CA VAL A 295 34.24 3.68 34.00
C VAL A 295 34.15 4.59 32.80
N ASN A 296 32.98 5.19 32.60
CA ASN A 296 32.77 6.27 31.63
C ASN A 296 32.93 7.60 32.39
N PRO A 297 34.06 8.31 32.27
CA PRO A 297 34.35 9.47 33.10
C PRO A 297 33.65 10.74 32.60
N ARG A 298 32.35 10.66 32.31
CA ARG A 298 31.53 11.70 31.69
C ARG A 298 30.03 11.41 31.87
N ILE A 299 29.19 12.33 31.40
CA ILE A 299 27.77 12.07 31.21
C ILE A 299 27.53 11.02 30.11
N GLN A 300 26.44 10.27 30.21
CA GLN A 300 26.02 9.27 29.22
C GLN A 300 24.71 9.68 28.52
N VAL A 301 24.40 9.04 27.40
CA VAL A 301 23.22 9.34 26.58
C VAL A 301 21.93 9.10 27.39
N GLU A 302 21.96 8.05 28.21
CA GLU A 302 20.93 7.48 29.06
C GLU A 302 20.84 8.11 30.46
N HIS A 303 21.57 9.20 30.74
CA HIS A 303 21.39 9.94 32.01
C HIS A 303 19.93 10.34 32.26
N THR A 304 19.15 10.54 31.18
CA THR A 304 17.75 10.98 31.24
C THR A 304 16.86 10.05 32.07
N VAL A 305 17.05 8.71 32.01
CA VAL A 305 16.24 7.78 32.81
C VAL A 305 16.53 7.91 34.30
N THR A 306 17.78 8.18 34.66
CA THR A 306 18.17 8.45 36.05
C THR A 306 17.57 9.77 36.55
N GLU A 307 17.59 10.82 35.74
CA GLU A 307 16.95 12.10 36.12
C GLU A 307 15.45 11.93 36.36
N GLU A 308 14.75 11.17 35.50
CA GLU A 308 13.30 10.94 35.63
C GLU A 308 12.92 10.18 36.90
N VAL A 309 13.74 9.21 37.35
CA VAL A 309 13.42 8.43 38.56
C VAL A 309 13.93 9.06 39.85
N THR A 310 14.98 9.88 39.80
CA THR A 310 15.57 10.51 41.01
C THR A 310 15.13 11.96 41.21
N GLY A 311 14.68 12.65 40.15
CA GLY A 311 14.42 14.08 40.17
C GLY A 311 15.67 14.96 40.18
N VAL A 312 16.87 14.39 40.07
CA VAL A 312 18.15 15.13 40.08
C VAL A 312 18.51 15.54 38.65
N ASP A 313 18.69 16.84 38.39
CA ASP A 313 19.25 17.33 37.13
C ASP A 313 20.78 17.17 37.15
N ILE A 314 21.26 16.16 36.45
CA ILE A 314 22.68 15.76 36.44
C ILE A 314 23.53 16.84 35.75
N VAL A 315 23.06 17.38 34.62
CA VAL A 315 23.82 18.38 33.84
C VAL A 315 23.94 19.70 34.59
N LYS A 316 22.85 20.16 35.20
CA LYS A 316 22.85 21.36 36.06
C LYS A 316 23.79 21.17 37.25
N SER A 317 23.75 19.99 37.86
CA SER A 317 24.65 19.64 38.96
C SER A 317 26.12 19.66 38.52
N GLN A 318 26.47 19.10 37.35
CA GLN A 318 27.83 19.18 36.81
C GLN A 318 28.32 20.62 36.69
N ILE A 319 27.48 21.53 36.18
CA ILE A 319 27.88 22.94 36.01
C ILE A 319 28.13 23.62 37.37
N LEU A 320 27.23 23.43 38.34
CA LEU A 320 27.36 24.01 39.69
C LEU A 320 28.58 23.46 40.45
N LEU A 321 28.78 22.15 40.40
CA LEU A 321 29.94 21.48 41.01
C LEU A 321 31.26 21.93 40.37
N ALA A 322 31.26 22.18 39.05
CA ALA A 322 32.44 22.71 38.36
C ALA A 322 32.80 24.14 38.83
N GLN A 323 31.81 24.95 39.21
CA GLN A 323 31.99 26.28 39.84
C GLN A 323 32.54 26.19 41.28
N GLY A 324 32.56 24.99 41.88
CA GLY A 324 33.04 24.74 43.23
C GLY A 324 31.93 24.54 44.27
N ALA A 325 30.67 24.40 43.87
CA ALA A 325 29.57 24.07 44.78
C ALA A 325 29.78 22.71 45.47
N LYS A 326 29.15 22.51 46.63
CA LYS A 326 29.04 21.23 47.33
C LYS A 326 27.77 20.51 46.90
N LEU A 327 27.69 19.18 47.10
CA LEU A 327 26.47 18.41 46.83
C LEU A 327 25.22 18.95 47.55
N ASN A 328 25.39 19.52 48.75
CA ASN A 328 24.29 20.10 49.54
C ASN A 328 23.95 21.56 49.17
N ASP A 329 24.56 22.12 48.13
CA ASP A 329 24.24 23.47 47.64
C ASP A 329 22.73 23.60 47.34
N PRO A 330 22.07 24.75 47.63
CA PRO A 330 20.65 24.93 47.37
C PRO A 330 20.19 24.70 45.92
N GLY A 331 21.12 24.75 44.95
CA GLY A 331 20.90 24.42 43.55
C GLY A 331 20.98 22.93 43.20
N ILE A 332 21.54 22.09 44.08
CA ILE A 332 21.73 20.63 43.90
C ILE A 332 20.89 19.83 44.93
N ARG A 333 20.95 20.23 46.21
CA ARG A 333 20.12 19.73 47.34
C ARG A 333 20.29 18.25 47.67
N ILE A 334 21.52 17.74 47.64
CA ILE A 334 21.82 16.37 48.08
C ILE A 334 22.58 16.46 49.41
N ASN A 335 21.89 16.22 50.54
CA ASN A 335 22.54 16.29 51.86
C ASN A 335 23.24 14.99 52.24
N SER A 336 22.70 13.84 51.82
CA SER A 336 23.29 12.53 52.06
C SER A 336 22.83 11.49 51.02
N GLN A 337 23.44 10.29 51.04
CA GLN A 337 23.09 9.19 50.13
C GLN A 337 21.69 8.63 50.44
N GLU A 338 21.29 8.62 51.71
CA GLU A 338 20.04 8.03 52.21
C GLU A 338 18.79 8.83 51.82
N GLU A 339 18.94 10.12 51.46
CA GLU A 339 17.84 10.96 50.97
C GLU A 339 17.47 10.67 49.51
N LEU A 340 18.38 10.05 48.74
CA LEU A 340 18.16 9.73 47.34
C LEU A 340 17.29 8.48 47.22
N GLN A 341 16.25 8.55 46.41
CA GLN A 341 15.36 7.42 46.12
C GLN A 341 15.03 7.38 44.63
N THR A 342 14.63 6.21 44.16
CA THR A 342 14.00 6.07 42.84
C THR A 342 12.49 6.04 42.98
N HIS A 343 11.80 6.80 42.13
CA HIS A 343 10.35 6.81 42.05
C HIS A 343 9.92 6.24 40.70
N GLY A 344 9.21 5.11 40.72
CA GLY A 344 8.73 4.45 39.50
C GLY A 344 9.86 3.90 38.63
N PHE A 345 9.60 3.85 37.31
CA PHE A 345 10.52 3.37 36.29
C PHE A 345 10.54 4.34 35.12
N ALA A 346 11.73 4.55 34.56
CA ALA A 346 11.93 5.26 33.32
C ALA A 346 12.60 4.36 32.27
N LEU A 347 12.23 4.57 31.02
CA LEU A 347 12.74 3.86 29.85
C LEU A 347 13.11 4.88 28.78
N GLN A 348 14.32 4.78 28.25
CA GLN A 348 14.76 5.56 27.10
C GLN A 348 14.89 4.67 25.87
N CYS A 349 14.39 5.15 24.73
CA CYS A 349 14.72 4.60 23.44
C CYS A 349 15.18 5.71 22.48
N ARG A 350 16.04 5.34 21.53
CA ARG A 350 16.57 6.25 20.52
C ARG A 350 15.85 6.02 19.21
N VAL A 351 15.20 7.06 18.70
CA VAL A 351 14.65 7.06 17.35
C VAL A 351 15.75 7.49 16.39
N THR A 352 16.14 6.58 15.50
CA THR A 352 17.21 6.78 14.51
C THR A 352 16.68 6.66 13.08
N THR A 353 17.48 7.06 12.09
CA THR A 353 17.17 6.82 10.67
C THR A 353 17.55 5.44 10.16
N GLU A 354 18.01 4.53 11.03
CA GLU A 354 18.39 3.17 10.65
C GLU A 354 17.17 2.38 10.17
N ASP A 355 17.26 1.79 8.98
CA ASP A 355 16.19 0.96 8.42
C ASP A 355 16.35 -0.51 8.87
N PRO A 356 15.47 -1.03 9.75
CA PRO A 356 15.55 -2.41 10.22
C PRO A 356 15.34 -3.45 9.11
N THR A 357 14.73 -3.06 7.99
CA THR A 357 14.52 -3.92 6.82
C THR A 357 15.73 -3.96 5.89
N ASN A 358 16.70 -3.06 6.10
CA ASN A 358 17.93 -2.94 5.33
C ASN A 358 19.16 -2.99 6.25
N ASN A 359 19.20 -4.02 7.11
CA ASN A 359 20.31 -4.29 8.04
C ASN A 359 20.72 -3.10 8.95
N PHE A 360 19.76 -2.22 9.27
CA PHE A 360 19.97 -1.01 10.08
C PHE A 360 20.91 0.01 9.41
N MET A 361 21.01 -0.01 8.08
CA MET A 361 21.71 1.05 7.37
C MET A 361 20.96 2.38 7.61
N PRO A 362 21.65 3.46 8.02
CA PRO A 362 21.01 4.76 8.20
C PRO A 362 20.47 5.30 6.87
N ASP A 363 19.22 5.72 6.88
CA ASP A 363 18.61 6.47 5.79
C ASP A 363 18.95 7.96 5.90
N TYR A 364 18.96 8.65 4.77
CA TYR A 364 19.38 10.04 4.65
C TYR A 364 18.42 10.83 3.77
N GLY A 365 18.44 12.15 3.91
CA GLY A 365 17.61 13.04 3.11
C GLY A 365 16.77 13.98 3.95
N ARG A 366 15.72 14.51 3.33
CA ARG A 366 14.87 15.53 3.95
C ARG A 366 13.80 14.87 4.81
N VAL A 367 13.69 15.30 6.07
CA VAL A 367 12.54 14.98 6.91
C VAL A 367 11.35 15.83 6.46
N ALA A 368 10.52 15.29 5.56
CA ALA A 368 9.36 16.00 4.99
C ALA A 368 8.35 16.42 6.08
N HIS A 369 8.09 15.51 7.04
CA HIS A 369 7.22 15.80 8.18
C HIS A 369 7.78 15.17 9.45
N TYR A 370 7.79 15.96 10.52
CA TYR A 370 8.12 15.51 11.87
C TYR A 370 7.01 15.95 12.83
N ARG A 371 6.34 14.96 13.43
CA ARG A 371 5.46 15.16 14.58
C ARG A 371 5.91 14.25 15.70
N SER A 372 6.32 14.89 16.79
CA SER A 372 6.63 14.24 18.04
C SER A 372 5.37 13.83 18.80
N ALA A 373 5.50 12.81 19.63
CA ALA A 373 4.51 12.48 20.64
C ALA A 373 4.69 13.37 21.90
N SER A 374 3.70 13.42 22.78
CA SER A 374 3.76 14.21 24.02
C SER A 374 2.85 13.59 25.10
N GLY A 375 2.60 14.29 26.20
CA GLY A 375 1.71 13.86 27.29
C GLY A 375 2.43 13.57 28.59
N MET A 376 1.67 13.20 29.63
CA MET A 376 2.21 12.95 30.98
C MET A 376 3.30 11.87 30.97
N GLY A 377 4.43 12.16 31.63
CA GLY A 377 5.58 11.26 31.75
C GLY A 377 6.24 10.89 30.43
N VAL A 378 6.22 11.81 29.45
CA VAL A 378 7.01 11.73 28.22
C VAL A 378 7.98 12.89 28.20
N ARG A 379 9.27 12.58 28.07
CA ARG A 379 10.37 13.52 27.87
C ARG A 379 11.00 13.30 26.50
N LEU A 380 11.29 14.39 25.81
CA LEU A 380 11.91 14.37 24.48
C LEU A 380 13.16 15.24 24.43
N ASP A 381 14.27 14.62 24.04
CA ASP A 381 15.53 15.29 23.77
C ASP A 381 15.84 15.13 22.27
N ALA A 382 15.36 16.10 21.48
CA ALA A 382 15.50 16.10 20.02
C ALA A 382 16.91 16.51 19.59
N GLY A 383 17.49 15.76 18.66
CA GLY A 383 18.76 16.09 18.02
C GLY A 383 18.56 16.90 16.75
N THR A 384 18.48 16.22 15.62
CA THR A 384 18.37 16.84 14.28
C THR A 384 16.94 16.92 13.76
N ALA A 385 15.96 16.42 14.50
CA ALA A 385 14.62 16.16 13.98
C ALA A 385 13.67 17.38 14.06
N PHE A 386 13.33 17.94 12.90
CA PHE A 386 12.23 18.89 12.71
C PHE A 386 11.72 18.82 11.26
N SER A 387 10.53 19.33 10.98
CA SER A 387 9.98 19.35 9.62
C SER A 387 10.86 20.22 8.71
N GLY A 388 11.37 19.65 7.63
CA GLY A 388 12.32 20.26 6.70
C GLY A 388 13.80 20.00 7.02
N ALA A 389 14.12 19.32 8.13
CA ALA A 389 15.50 18.99 8.48
C ALA A 389 16.18 18.13 7.40
N MET A 390 17.49 18.33 7.22
CA MET A 390 18.32 17.52 6.34
C MET A 390 19.17 16.57 7.17
N VAL A 391 19.00 15.27 6.97
CA VAL A 391 19.85 14.23 7.58
C VAL A 391 20.97 13.89 6.60
N PHE A 392 22.21 14.13 7.02
CA PHE A 392 23.42 13.88 6.23
C PHE A 392 24.17 12.62 6.71
N PRO A 393 24.96 11.96 5.84
CA PRO A 393 25.69 10.74 6.16
C PRO A 393 26.96 10.93 7.00
N TYR A 394 27.22 12.15 7.49
CA TYR A 394 28.50 12.48 8.14
C TYR A 394 28.55 12.13 9.64
N TYR A 395 27.39 11.99 10.28
CA TYR A 395 27.23 11.89 11.74
C TYR A 395 26.37 10.68 12.13
N ASP A 396 26.09 10.56 13.42
CA ASP A 396 25.14 9.57 13.95
C ASP A 396 23.73 9.76 13.39
N SER A 397 22.97 8.66 13.36
CA SER A 397 21.63 8.57 12.79
C SER A 397 20.51 9.07 13.72
N LEU A 398 20.86 9.68 14.86
CA LEU A 398 19.90 10.04 15.91
C LEU A 398 18.99 11.20 15.48
N LEU A 399 17.67 10.96 15.60
CA LEU A 399 16.64 11.97 15.40
C LEU A 399 16.20 12.58 16.75
N VAL A 400 15.75 11.73 17.67
CA VAL A 400 15.23 12.13 18.98
C VAL A 400 15.38 11.00 19.99
N LYS A 401 15.72 11.34 21.24
CA LYS A 401 15.62 10.43 22.38
C LYS A 401 14.24 10.56 22.98
N VAL A 402 13.60 9.41 23.21
CA VAL A 402 12.28 9.31 23.83
C VAL A 402 12.47 8.66 25.18
N THR A 403 12.27 9.43 26.24
CA THR A 403 12.28 8.91 27.61
C THR A 403 10.86 8.94 28.12
N THR A 404 10.39 7.82 28.68
CA THR A 404 9.10 7.78 29.35
C THR A 404 9.27 7.31 30.78
N TRP A 405 8.44 7.85 31.67
CA TRP A 405 8.41 7.51 33.08
C TRP A 405 7.02 7.02 33.46
N ALA A 406 6.91 6.03 34.34
CA ALA A 406 5.65 5.63 34.97
C ALA A 406 5.88 4.99 36.34
N ARG A 407 4.81 4.72 37.10
CA ARG A 407 4.91 4.09 38.42
C ARG A 407 5.33 2.62 38.37
N THR A 408 5.04 1.94 37.26
CA THR A 408 5.44 0.54 37.04
C THR A 408 6.22 0.43 35.74
N PHE A 409 7.11 -0.57 35.65
CA PHE A 409 7.89 -0.82 34.45
C PHE A 409 7.01 -1.11 33.22
N ARG A 410 5.95 -1.91 33.40
CA ARG A 410 4.99 -2.20 32.31
C ARG A 410 4.26 -0.95 31.82
N ASP A 411 3.88 -0.04 32.72
CA ASP A 411 3.26 1.22 32.31
C ASP A 411 4.23 2.14 31.57
N ALA A 412 5.53 2.14 31.93
CA ALA A 412 6.56 2.89 31.21
C ALA A 412 6.76 2.30 29.80
N ALA A 413 6.79 0.97 29.67
CA ALA A 413 6.84 0.29 28.37
C ALA A 413 5.59 0.60 27.52
N ALA A 414 4.38 0.51 28.08
CA ALA A 414 3.13 0.85 27.38
C ALA A 414 3.07 2.32 26.97
N ARG A 415 3.61 3.22 27.82
CA ARG A 415 3.74 4.65 27.51
C ARG A 415 4.70 4.89 26.36
N THR A 416 5.82 4.17 26.33
CA THR A 416 6.78 4.19 25.22
C THR A 416 6.14 3.67 23.95
N GLU A 417 5.40 2.56 24.01
CA GLU A 417 4.66 2.00 22.88
C GLU A 417 3.71 3.04 22.27
N ARG A 418 2.84 3.64 23.09
CA ARG A 418 1.92 4.68 22.66
C ARG A 418 2.66 5.89 22.06
N CYS A 419 3.75 6.32 22.69
CA CYS A 419 4.59 7.42 22.21
C CYS A 419 5.14 7.12 20.80
N LEU A 420 5.75 5.95 20.60
CA LEU A 420 6.30 5.51 19.32
C LEU A 420 5.22 5.31 18.24
N GLN A 421 4.02 4.86 18.63
CA GLN A 421 2.87 4.76 17.73
C GLN A 421 2.27 6.12 17.34
N GLU A 422 2.46 7.18 18.13
CA GLU A 422 2.02 8.54 17.84
C GLU A 422 2.98 9.30 16.92
N PHE A 423 4.28 8.98 16.96
CA PHE A 423 5.28 9.60 16.09
C PHE A 423 4.90 9.49 14.62
N ARG A 424 5.04 10.61 13.89
CA ARG A 424 4.98 10.61 12.42
C ARG A 424 6.23 11.27 11.89
N ILE A 425 7.10 10.44 11.32
CA ILE A 425 8.33 10.84 10.66
C ILE A 425 8.22 10.38 9.21
N ARG A 426 8.37 11.30 8.27
CA ARG A 426 8.27 11.07 6.82
C ARG A 426 9.46 11.67 6.10
N GLY A 427 9.79 11.11 4.94
CA GLY A 427 10.95 11.50 4.13
C GLY A 427 12.20 10.66 4.40
N VAL A 428 12.32 10.07 5.59
CA VAL A 428 13.34 9.07 5.94
C VAL A 428 12.71 7.89 6.68
N LYS A 429 13.32 6.71 6.55
CA LYS A 429 13.01 5.52 7.35
C LYS A 429 13.45 5.71 8.80
N THR A 430 12.89 4.91 9.69
CA THR A 430 13.25 4.94 11.11
C THR A 430 13.24 3.55 11.73
N ASN A 431 13.97 3.40 12.84
CA ASN A 431 14.03 2.17 13.62
C ASN A 431 12.77 1.92 14.50
N ILE A 432 11.77 2.80 14.47
CA ILE A 432 10.54 2.72 15.30
C ILE A 432 9.86 1.34 15.22
N PRO A 433 9.66 0.70 14.05
CA PRO A 433 9.01 -0.61 13.98
C PRO A 433 9.76 -1.70 14.76
N PHE A 434 11.09 -1.61 14.80
CA PHE A 434 11.94 -2.52 15.56
C PHE A 434 11.82 -2.27 17.06
N VAL A 435 11.95 -1.02 17.50
CA VAL A 435 11.82 -0.67 18.92
C VAL A 435 10.43 -1.04 19.46
N LEU A 436 9.36 -0.83 18.68
CA LEU A 436 7.99 -1.24 19.05
C LEU A 436 7.89 -2.75 19.30
N LYS A 437 8.44 -3.58 18.42
CA LYS A 437 8.46 -5.03 18.61
C LYS A 437 9.28 -5.45 19.83
N LEU A 438 10.41 -4.79 20.04
CA LEU A 438 11.31 -5.07 21.14
C LEU A 438 10.66 -4.78 22.49
N ILE A 439 10.07 -3.60 22.69
CA ILE A 439 9.49 -3.21 23.99
C ILE A 439 8.17 -3.92 24.32
N THR A 440 7.49 -4.48 23.32
CA THR A 440 6.27 -5.29 23.52
C THR A 440 6.55 -6.79 23.61
N HIS A 441 7.82 -7.20 23.48
CA HIS A 441 8.20 -8.61 23.58
C HIS A 441 8.04 -9.12 25.02
N PRO A 442 7.52 -10.35 25.24
CA PRO A 442 7.34 -10.91 26.58
C PRO A 442 8.61 -10.88 27.45
N THR A 443 9.77 -11.25 26.90
CA THR A 443 11.07 -11.19 27.62
C THR A 443 11.40 -9.78 28.11
N PHE A 444 11.10 -8.76 27.30
CA PHE A 444 11.31 -7.36 27.69
C PHE A 444 10.33 -6.96 28.79
N LEU A 445 9.03 -7.20 28.62
CA LEU A 445 7.98 -6.83 29.57
C LEU A 445 8.08 -7.56 30.91
N ASN A 446 8.75 -8.71 30.93
CA ASN A 446 9.06 -9.47 32.14
C ASN A 446 10.37 -9.04 32.80
N GLY A 447 11.17 -8.15 32.19
CA GLY A 447 12.44 -7.70 32.78
C GLY A 447 13.56 -8.76 32.73
N GLU A 448 13.52 -9.66 31.75
CA GLU A 448 14.42 -10.82 31.63
C GLU A 448 15.45 -10.66 30.50
N CYS A 449 15.65 -9.44 30.01
CA CYS A 449 16.61 -9.16 28.95
C CYS A 449 18.06 -9.34 29.41
N TYR A 450 18.88 -9.87 28.53
CA TYR A 450 20.33 -9.97 28.65
C TYR A 450 20.97 -9.41 27.36
N THR A 451 22.28 -9.14 27.37
CA THR A 451 23.05 -8.47 26.30
C THR A 451 22.91 -9.09 24.90
N ARG A 452 22.55 -10.37 24.82
CA ARG A 452 22.34 -11.10 23.57
C ARG A 452 20.86 -11.31 23.19
N PHE A 453 19.92 -10.80 23.98
CA PHE A 453 18.48 -10.95 23.73
C PHE A 453 18.09 -10.62 22.29
N ILE A 454 18.54 -9.49 21.74
CA ILE A 454 18.21 -9.08 20.37
C ILE A 454 18.81 -10.06 19.34
N ASP A 455 20.07 -10.45 19.54
CA ASP A 455 20.80 -11.32 18.62
C ASP A 455 20.24 -12.75 18.62
N ASP A 456 19.68 -13.21 19.75
CA ASP A 456 19.08 -14.55 19.92
C ASP A 456 17.57 -14.60 19.60
N THR A 457 16.94 -13.48 19.18
CA THR A 457 15.48 -13.38 18.96
C THR A 457 15.13 -12.96 17.52
N PRO A 458 15.18 -13.87 16.52
CA PRO A 458 14.98 -13.55 15.10
C PRO A 458 13.62 -12.93 14.73
N GLU A 459 12.58 -13.19 15.52
CA GLU A 459 11.23 -12.67 15.30
C GLU A 459 11.12 -11.15 15.48
N LEU A 460 12.08 -10.51 16.16
CA LEU A 460 12.16 -9.05 16.26
C LEU A 460 12.37 -8.38 14.90
N PHE A 461 12.93 -9.11 13.93
CA PHE A 461 13.22 -8.62 12.57
C PHE A 461 12.11 -8.93 11.54
N LYS A 462 11.00 -9.58 11.96
CA LYS A 462 9.87 -9.90 11.08
C LYS A 462 8.80 -8.80 11.14
N PHE A 463 8.89 -7.80 10.27
CA PHE A 463 7.97 -6.64 10.33
C PHE A 463 6.67 -6.86 9.55
N PRO A 464 5.50 -6.45 10.07
CA PRO A 464 4.27 -6.45 9.29
C PRO A 464 4.37 -5.42 8.15
N LYS A 465 3.83 -5.75 6.97
CA LYS A 465 3.73 -4.80 5.85
C LYS A 465 2.80 -3.66 6.26
N ARG A 466 3.31 -2.42 6.32
CA ARG A 466 2.46 -1.23 6.54
C ARG A 466 1.53 -1.04 5.34
N HIS A 467 0.24 -0.90 5.60
CA HIS A 467 -0.74 -0.57 4.57
C HIS A 467 -0.67 0.92 4.23
N ASP A 468 -0.33 1.24 2.99
CA ASP A 468 -0.15 2.63 2.52
C ASP A 468 -1.33 3.14 1.69
N ARG A 469 -2.56 2.87 2.18
CA ARG A 469 -3.81 3.10 1.42
C ARG A 469 -4.00 4.56 1.01
N ALA A 470 -3.78 5.49 1.94
CA ALA A 470 -3.97 6.91 1.67
C ALA A 470 -2.97 7.45 0.65
N THR A 471 -1.69 7.09 0.76
CA THR A 471 -0.67 7.52 -0.22
C THR A 471 -0.99 6.98 -1.60
N LYS A 472 -1.39 5.70 -1.72
CA LYS A 472 -1.79 5.11 -3.01
C LYS A 472 -2.96 5.84 -3.68
N LEU A 473 -3.98 6.22 -2.91
CA LEU A 473 -5.09 7.04 -3.41
C LEU A 473 -4.64 8.43 -3.84
N LEU A 474 -3.78 9.09 -3.06
CA LEU A 474 -3.19 10.38 -3.45
C LEU A 474 -2.36 10.23 -4.73
N THR A 475 -1.63 9.13 -4.91
CA THR A 475 -0.88 8.84 -6.14
C THR A 475 -1.82 8.72 -7.34
N TYR A 476 -2.98 8.07 -7.20
CA TYR A 476 -3.96 8.00 -8.30
C TYR A 476 -4.53 9.38 -8.67
N LEU A 477 -4.90 10.18 -7.67
CA LEU A 477 -5.39 11.54 -7.89
C LEU A 477 -4.30 12.41 -8.53
N ALA A 478 -3.06 12.32 -8.04
CA ALA A 478 -1.91 13.03 -8.59
C ALA A 478 -1.62 12.63 -10.04
N GLU A 479 -1.63 11.33 -10.35
CA GLU A 479 -1.49 10.80 -11.70
C GLU A 479 -2.57 11.35 -12.64
N THR A 480 -3.82 11.38 -12.17
CA THR A 480 -4.96 11.88 -12.95
C THR A 480 -4.87 13.40 -13.17
N VAL A 481 -4.43 14.16 -12.16
CA VAL A 481 -4.22 15.62 -12.27
C VAL A 481 -3.07 15.97 -13.23
N VAL A 482 -1.96 15.24 -13.18
CA VAL A 482 -0.76 15.53 -14.00
C VAL A 482 -0.89 14.99 -15.42
N ASN A 483 -1.27 13.72 -15.57
CA ASN A 483 -1.22 13.01 -16.84
C ASN A 483 -2.58 12.87 -17.55
N GLY A 484 -3.68 13.08 -16.81
CA GLY A 484 -5.05 12.83 -17.25
C GLY A 484 -5.43 11.35 -17.17
N ASN A 485 -6.73 11.05 -17.07
CA ASN A 485 -7.24 9.69 -17.21
C ASN A 485 -7.39 9.36 -18.71
N PRO A 486 -6.75 8.28 -19.24
CA PRO A 486 -6.80 7.93 -20.66
C PRO A 486 -8.21 7.73 -21.22
N LEU A 487 -9.19 7.41 -20.37
CA LEU A 487 -10.57 7.21 -20.82
C LEU A 487 -11.29 8.50 -21.21
N VAL A 488 -10.87 9.65 -20.68
CA VAL A 488 -11.60 10.91 -20.84
C VAL A 488 -10.71 12.11 -21.18
N LYS A 489 -9.38 11.92 -21.26
CA LYS A 489 -8.41 13.02 -21.46
C LYS A 489 -8.75 13.91 -22.66
N ASP A 490 -9.17 13.29 -23.77
CA ASP A 490 -9.49 13.97 -25.03
C ASP A 490 -11.00 14.06 -25.27
N ARG A 491 -11.81 14.00 -24.20
CA ARG A 491 -13.27 14.04 -24.24
C ARG A 491 -13.81 15.18 -23.38
N PRO A 492 -15.09 15.58 -23.57
CA PRO A 492 -15.72 16.57 -22.69
C PRO A 492 -15.62 16.17 -21.21
N LYS A 493 -15.23 17.13 -20.35
CA LYS A 493 -15.14 16.92 -18.89
C LYS A 493 -16.55 16.84 -18.27
N SER A 494 -16.63 16.28 -17.06
CA SER A 494 -17.87 16.28 -16.27
C SER A 494 -18.40 17.70 -16.08
N VAL A 495 -19.70 17.90 -16.32
CA VAL A 495 -20.40 19.18 -16.14
C VAL A 495 -20.70 19.44 -14.66
N ARG A 496 -20.64 18.40 -13.81
CA ARG A 496 -20.90 18.47 -12.38
C ARG A 496 -19.72 17.97 -11.56
N ARG A 497 -19.44 18.66 -10.45
CA ARG A 497 -18.44 18.26 -9.43
C ARG A 497 -19.00 18.20 -7.99
N SER A 498 -20.21 18.69 -7.77
CA SER A 498 -20.89 18.59 -6.46
C SER A 498 -21.68 17.29 -6.33
N PRO A 499 -21.84 16.71 -5.12
CA PRO A 499 -22.64 15.50 -4.92
C PRO A 499 -24.05 15.60 -5.52
N ALA A 500 -24.58 14.49 -6.05
CA ALA A 500 -25.91 14.46 -6.61
C ALA A 500 -26.95 14.50 -5.48
N PRO A 501 -28.09 15.20 -5.64
CA PRO A 501 -29.10 15.28 -4.60
C PRO A 501 -29.78 13.92 -4.43
N VAL A 502 -29.58 13.27 -3.28
CA VAL A 502 -30.23 12.00 -2.95
C VAL A 502 -31.63 12.30 -2.38
N PRO A 503 -32.70 11.69 -2.93
CA PRO A 503 -34.06 11.84 -2.41
C PRO A 503 -34.18 11.42 -0.95
N ALA A 504 -35.15 12.01 -0.25
CA ALA A 504 -35.42 11.66 1.13
C ALA A 504 -36.13 10.29 1.24
N TYR A 505 -35.77 9.54 2.26
CA TYR A 505 -36.46 8.33 2.71
C TYR A 505 -36.44 8.29 4.23
N ASN A 506 -37.26 7.43 4.83
CA ASN A 506 -37.41 7.38 6.28
C ASN A 506 -36.22 6.69 6.97
N LYS A 507 -35.15 7.44 7.23
CA LYS A 507 -33.95 6.98 7.95
C LYS A 507 -34.20 6.49 9.39
N LYS A 508 -35.39 6.72 9.97
CA LYS A 508 -35.75 6.20 11.30
C LYS A 508 -36.14 4.72 11.26
N LYS A 509 -36.61 4.23 10.11
CA LYS A 509 -36.79 2.79 9.88
C LYS A 509 -35.47 2.26 9.34
N ILE A 510 -34.77 1.50 10.17
CA ILE A 510 -33.44 0.96 9.82
C ILE A 510 -33.58 -0.10 8.71
N SER A 511 -34.66 -0.89 8.73
CA SER A 511 -34.93 -1.89 7.71
C SER A 511 -35.99 -1.40 6.71
N PRO A 512 -35.78 -1.63 5.40
CA PRO A 512 -36.81 -1.37 4.40
C PRO A 512 -38.00 -2.34 4.57
N PRO A 513 -39.18 -2.02 4.00
CA PRO A 513 -40.32 -2.93 4.00
C PRO A 513 -40.02 -4.21 3.21
N ASP A 514 -40.68 -5.31 3.56
CA ASP A 514 -40.58 -6.56 2.81
C ASP A 514 -40.98 -6.34 1.35
N GLY A 515 -40.21 -6.92 0.43
CA GLY A 515 -40.44 -6.83 -1.01
C GLY A 515 -40.40 -8.19 -1.69
N MET A 516 -40.20 -8.19 -3.01
CA MET A 516 -40.22 -9.40 -3.83
C MET A 516 -39.15 -10.43 -3.44
N ARG A 517 -38.02 -9.99 -2.85
CA ARG A 517 -36.99 -10.92 -2.37
C ARG A 517 -37.45 -11.72 -1.16
N GLN A 518 -38.10 -11.09 -0.18
CA GLN A 518 -38.67 -11.83 0.95
C GLN A 518 -39.71 -12.84 0.46
N LYS A 519 -40.50 -12.46 -0.56
CA LYS A 519 -41.49 -13.36 -1.15
C LYS A 519 -40.86 -14.57 -1.85
N LEU A 520 -39.77 -14.38 -2.58
CA LEU A 520 -38.98 -15.48 -3.16
C LEU A 520 -38.42 -16.39 -2.05
N LEU A 521 -37.82 -15.81 -1.01
CA LEU A 521 -37.24 -16.59 0.10
C LEU A 521 -38.29 -17.39 0.88
N GLU A 522 -39.52 -16.87 1.01
CA GLU A 522 -40.65 -17.57 1.62
C GLU A 522 -41.13 -18.75 0.76
N LEU A 523 -41.31 -18.53 -0.55
CA LEU A 523 -41.99 -19.47 -1.44
C LEU A 523 -41.06 -20.46 -2.14
N GLY A 524 -39.81 -20.09 -2.38
CA GLY A 524 -38.92 -20.73 -3.36
C GLY A 524 -39.33 -20.43 -4.80
N ALA A 525 -38.41 -20.63 -5.76
CA ALA A 525 -38.56 -20.17 -7.15
C ALA A 525 -39.80 -20.73 -7.88
N GLU A 526 -40.12 -22.02 -7.71
CA GLU A 526 -41.27 -22.65 -8.38
C GLU A 526 -42.62 -22.08 -7.91
N LYS A 527 -42.84 -22.00 -6.60
CA LYS A 527 -44.09 -21.44 -6.04
C LYS A 527 -44.17 -19.94 -6.26
N PHE A 528 -43.03 -19.24 -6.23
CA PHE A 528 -42.96 -17.83 -6.58
C PHE A 528 -43.37 -17.58 -8.03
N SER A 529 -42.92 -18.43 -8.98
CA SER A 529 -43.37 -18.38 -10.39
C SER A 529 -44.89 -18.54 -10.53
N LYS A 530 -45.50 -19.48 -9.79
CA LYS A 530 -46.97 -19.63 -9.79
C LYS A 530 -47.69 -18.44 -9.16
N TRP A 531 -47.13 -17.86 -8.10
CA TRP A 531 -47.66 -16.64 -7.49
C TRP A 531 -47.65 -15.45 -8.46
N ILE A 532 -46.64 -15.33 -9.34
CA ILE A 532 -46.61 -14.26 -10.36
C ILE A 532 -47.82 -14.37 -11.30
N LEU A 533 -48.20 -15.59 -11.72
CA LEU A 533 -49.36 -15.80 -12.60
C LEU A 533 -50.70 -15.41 -11.96
N GLU A 534 -50.76 -15.31 -10.64
CA GLU A 534 -51.96 -14.88 -9.90
C GLU A 534 -52.08 -13.35 -9.81
N GLN A 535 -51.02 -12.61 -10.18
CA GLN A 535 -51.02 -11.15 -10.11
C GLN A 535 -51.75 -10.55 -11.31
N LYS A 536 -52.64 -9.59 -11.03
CA LYS A 536 -53.30 -8.78 -12.07
C LYS A 536 -52.48 -7.57 -12.52
N PRO A 537 -51.84 -6.81 -11.60
CA PRO A 537 -50.95 -5.71 -11.98
C PRO A 537 -49.76 -6.21 -12.79
N LEU A 538 -49.36 -5.44 -13.80
CA LEU A 538 -48.09 -5.65 -14.49
C LEU A 538 -46.94 -5.38 -13.51
N LEU A 539 -46.07 -6.37 -13.31
CA LEU A 539 -44.86 -6.23 -12.50
C LEU A 539 -43.74 -5.57 -13.32
N LEU A 540 -42.85 -4.82 -12.66
CA LEU A 540 -41.85 -4.00 -13.33
C LEU A 540 -40.43 -4.29 -12.86
N THR A 541 -39.52 -4.45 -13.81
CA THR A 541 -38.07 -4.49 -13.58
C THR A 541 -37.44 -3.16 -13.97
N ASP A 542 -36.66 -2.57 -13.05
CA ASP A 542 -35.84 -1.39 -13.37
C ASP A 542 -34.45 -1.82 -13.86
N THR A 543 -34.10 -1.36 -15.07
CA THR A 543 -32.84 -1.65 -15.77
C THR A 543 -31.79 -0.54 -15.64
N SER A 544 -32.08 0.51 -14.86
CA SER A 544 -31.23 1.71 -14.71
C SER A 544 -29.82 1.39 -14.21
N PHE A 545 -29.65 0.31 -13.43
CA PHE A 545 -28.36 -0.13 -12.89
C PHE A 545 -27.53 -1.01 -13.85
N ARG A 546 -28.10 -1.44 -15.00
CA ARG A 546 -27.44 -2.35 -15.95
C ARG A 546 -27.65 -1.93 -17.40
N ASP A 547 -28.80 -2.26 -18.00
CA ASP A 547 -28.98 -2.13 -19.46
C ASP A 547 -29.06 -0.68 -19.93
N ALA A 548 -29.65 0.19 -19.11
CA ALA A 548 -29.83 1.58 -19.48
C ALA A 548 -28.49 2.31 -19.69
N HIS A 549 -27.59 2.26 -18.70
CA HIS A 549 -26.27 2.88 -18.85
C HIS A 549 -25.34 2.09 -19.78
N GLN A 550 -25.59 0.78 -19.98
CA GLN A 550 -24.93 0.02 -21.04
C GLN A 550 -25.29 0.57 -22.43
N SER A 551 -26.55 0.94 -22.64
CA SER A 551 -27.07 1.43 -23.91
C SER A 551 -26.72 2.90 -24.16
N LEU A 552 -26.76 3.73 -23.12
CA LEU A 552 -26.61 5.19 -23.23
C LEU A 552 -25.18 5.71 -22.95
N TYR A 553 -24.45 5.02 -22.06
CA TYR A 553 -23.19 5.52 -21.46
C TYR A 553 -22.04 4.50 -21.51
N ALA A 554 -22.09 3.57 -22.47
CA ALA A 554 -21.08 2.53 -22.64
C ALA A 554 -20.76 1.79 -21.33
N THR A 555 -21.76 1.54 -20.49
CA THR A 555 -21.65 0.79 -19.23
C THR A 555 -20.74 1.46 -18.18
N ARG A 556 -20.53 2.77 -18.24
CA ARG A 556 -19.52 3.44 -17.40
C ARG A 556 -19.99 3.82 -15.99
N PHE A 557 -21.25 3.61 -15.64
CA PHE A 557 -21.75 3.99 -14.31
C PHE A 557 -21.04 3.17 -13.22
N ARG A 558 -20.51 3.90 -12.23
CA ARG A 558 -19.65 3.40 -11.15
C ARG A 558 -20.46 2.97 -9.95
N THR A 559 -19.88 2.05 -9.18
CA THR A 559 -20.42 1.55 -7.91
C THR A 559 -20.72 2.69 -6.95
N HIS A 560 -19.83 3.69 -6.88
CA HIS A 560 -20.01 4.87 -6.03
C HIS A 560 -21.40 5.52 -6.18
N ASP A 561 -21.83 5.79 -7.42
CA ASP A 561 -23.09 6.49 -7.69
C ASP A 561 -24.30 5.56 -7.49
N MET A 562 -24.17 4.27 -7.82
CA MET A 562 -25.24 3.29 -7.58
C MET A 562 -25.54 3.14 -6.08
N LEU A 563 -24.49 3.16 -5.26
CA LEU A 563 -24.58 2.98 -3.83
C LEU A 563 -25.22 4.16 -3.08
N GLN A 564 -25.15 5.39 -3.60
CA GLN A 564 -25.77 6.55 -2.95
C GLN A 564 -27.30 6.52 -3.00
N ILE A 565 -27.88 5.88 -4.03
CA ILE A 565 -29.33 5.83 -4.25
C ILE A 565 -29.95 4.50 -3.82
N ALA A 566 -29.13 3.49 -3.52
CA ALA A 566 -29.57 2.13 -3.19
C ALA A 566 -30.63 2.07 -2.07
N GLU A 567 -30.42 2.73 -0.94
CA GLU A 567 -31.37 2.70 0.17
C GLU A 567 -32.70 3.41 -0.16
N VAL A 568 -32.68 4.39 -1.08
CA VAL A 568 -33.90 5.05 -1.56
C VAL A 568 -34.77 4.05 -2.32
N TYR A 569 -34.17 3.28 -3.24
CA TYR A 569 -34.89 2.20 -3.94
C TYR A 569 -35.48 1.19 -2.95
N ALA A 570 -34.67 0.70 -2.00
CA ALA A 570 -35.09 -0.28 -1.02
C ALA A 570 -36.31 0.19 -0.20
N HIS A 571 -36.34 1.46 0.22
CA HIS A 571 -37.40 1.98 1.08
C HIS A 571 -38.64 2.44 0.31
N ASN A 572 -38.44 3.04 -0.86
CA ASN A 572 -39.52 3.76 -1.56
C ASN A 572 -40.09 2.97 -2.74
N CYS A 573 -39.40 1.94 -3.25
CA CYS A 573 -39.85 1.12 -4.38
C CYS A 573 -39.83 -0.39 -4.10
N PRO A 574 -40.28 -0.89 -2.92
CA PRO A 574 -40.27 -2.32 -2.61
C PRO A 574 -41.14 -3.18 -3.54
N GLU A 575 -42.08 -2.56 -4.27
CA GLU A 575 -43.00 -3.23 -5.19
C GLU A 575 -42.37 -3.58 -6.55
N LEU A 576 -41.16 -3.08 -6.85
CA LEU A 576 -40.44 -3.49 -8.06
C LEU A 576 -40.22 -5.01 -8.05
N PHE A 577 -40.43 -5.66 -9.21
CA PHE A 577 -40.12 -7.07 -9.38
C PHE A 577 -38.65 -7.32 -9.10
N SER A 578 -37.78 -6.66 -9.86
CA SER A 578 -36.34 -6.77 -9.72
C SER A 578 -35.63 -5.46 -10.09
N LEU A 579 -34.40 -5.31 -9.58
CA LEU A 579 -33.41 -4.41 -10.14
C LEU A 579 -32.47 -5.23 -11.02
N GLU A 580 -32.47 -4.94 -12.32
CA GLU A 580 -31.44 -5.50 -13.19
C GLU A 580 -30.17 -4.66 -13.01
N MET A 581 -29.19 -5.26 -12.32
CA MET A 581 -28.03 -4.52 -11.79
C MET A 581 -26.68 -5.16 -12.10
N TRP A 582 -26.69 -6.31 -12.79
CA TRP A 582 -25.50 -7.13 -12.99
C TRP A 582 -25.52 -7.93 -14.29
N GLY A 583 -24.37 -8.50 -14.66
CA GLY A 583 -24.22 -9.23 -15.91
C GLY A 583 -24.16 -8.31 -17.14
N GLY A 584 -24.33 -8.88 -18.33
CA GLY A 584 -24.03 -8.18 -19.58
C GLY A 584 -22.59 -7.65 -19.58
N ALA A 585 -22.39 -6.40 -20.00
CA ALA A 585 -21.06 -5.80 -20.10
C ALA A 585 -20.49 -5.27 -18.76
N THR A 586 -21.30 -5.25 -17.68
CA THR A 586 -20.91 -4.62 -16.40
C THR A 586 -19.74 -5.32 -15.74
N PHE A 587 -19.65 -6.64 -15.87
CA PHE A 587 -18.62 -7.46 -15.22
C PHE A 587 -17.22 -7.10 -15.74
N ASP A 588 -17.00 -7.15 -17.05
CA ASP A 588 -15.73 -6.72 -17.67
C ASP A 588 -15.47 -5.23 -17.47
N THR A 589 -16.48 -4.37 -17.72
CA THR A 589 -16.28 -2.92 -17.72
C THR A 589 -15.88 -2.38 -16.36
N SER A 590 -16.45 -2.94 -15.28
CA SER A 590 -16.09 -2.55 -13.91
C SER A 590 -14.59 -2.75 -13.65
N MET A 591 -14.03 -3.92 -13.98
CA MET A 591 -12.61 -4.20 -13.78
C MET A 591 -11.73 -3.49 -14.81
N ARG A 592 -12.10 -3.54 -16.09
CA ARG A 592 -11.27 -3.04 -17.21
C ARG A 592 -11.13 -1.54 -17.19
N PHE A 593 -12.25 -0.83 -17.06
CA PHE A 593 -12.32 0.62 -17.25
C PHE A 593 -12.50 1.37 -15.94
N LEU A 594 -13.39 0.89 -15.07
CA LEU A 594 -13.72 1.58 -13.81
C LEU A 594 -12.79 1.19 -12.66
N LYS A 595 -11.95 0.16 -12.88
CA LYS A 595 -10.96 -0.35 -11.92
C LYS A 595 -11.56 -0.71 -10.56
N GLU A 596 -12.77 -1.25 -10.58
CA GLU A 596 -13.51 -1.69 -9.39
C GLU A 596 -14.02 -3.13 -9.55
N SER A 597 -14.25 -3.81 -8.43
CA SER A 597 -14.72 -5.20 -8.43
C SER A 597 -16.23 -5.26 -8.68
N PRO A 598 -16.71 -6.03 -9.67
CA PRO A 598 -18.14 -6.24 -9.85
C PRO A 598 -18.73 -6.96 -8.63
N TRP A 599 -17.99 -7.88 -8.01
CA TRP A 599 -18.44 -8.66 -6.84
C TRP A 599 -18.66 -7.78 -5.62
N GLN A 600 -17.76 -6.82 -5.41
CA GLN A 600 -17.92 -5.82 -4.36
C GLN A 600 -19.17 -4.96 -4.59
N ARG A 601 -19.41 -4.54 -5.85
CA ARG A 601 -20.65 -3.84 -6.23
C ARG A 601 -21.89 -4.65 -5.85
N LEU A 602 -21.92 -5.95 -6.20
CA LEU A 602 -23.02 -6.84 -5.87
C LEU A 602 -23.25 -6.96 -4.36
N ALA A 603 -22.19 -7.25 -3.59
CA ALA A 603 -22.28 -7.44 -2.15
C ALA A 603 -22.72 -6.17 -1.40
N GLU A 604 -22.16 -5.02 -1.77
CA GLU A 604 -22.52 -3.74 -1.15
C GLU A 604 -23.93 -3.28 -1.53
N MET A 605 -24.33 -3.46 -2.80
CA MET A 605 -25.71 -3.21 -3.23
C MET A 605 -26.69 -4.14 -2.51
N ARG A 606 -26.36 -5.43 -2.35
CA ARG A 606 -27.23 -6.39 -1.68
C ARG A 606 -27.43 -6.05 -0.21
N THR A 607 -26.38 -5.55 0.44
CA THR A 607 -26.45 -5.08 1.83
C THR A 607 -27.42 -3.89 1.98
N ARG A 608 -27.44 -2.97 1.01
CA ARG A 608 -28.29 -1.75 1.03
C ARG A 608 -29.69 -1.96 0.45
N VAL A 609 -29.88 -2.97 -0.38
CA VAL A 609 -31.16 -3.36 -1.00
C VAL A 609 -31.47 -4.83 -0.67
N PRO A 610 -31.86 -5.14 0.58
CA PRO A 610 -32.10 -6.51 1.02
C PRO A 610 -33.47 -7.07 0.59
N ASN A 611 -34.35 -6.26 -0.01
CA ASN A 611 -35.77 -6.57 -0.17
C ASN A 611 -36.27 -6.65 -1.62
N ILE A 612 -35.52 -6.16 -2.60
CA ILE A 612 -35.84 -6.25 -4.03
C ILE A 612 -35.00 -7.37 -4.67
N LEU A 613 -35.56 -8.11 -5.62
CA LEU A 613 -34.80 -9.13 -6.36
C LEU A 613 -33.67 -8.47 -7.15
N PHE A 614 -32.48 -9.05 -7.17
CA PHE A 614 -31.46 -8.65 -8.15
C PHE A 614 -31.49 -9.59 -9.32
N GLN A 615 -31.56 -8.98 -10.49
CA GLN A 615 -31.55 -9.66 -11.76
C GLN A 615 -30.24 -9.42 -12.47
N MET A 616 -29.74 -10.46 -13.14
CA MET A 616 -28.61 -10.37 -14.04
C MET A 616 -28.91 -10.96 -15.41
N LEU A 617 -28.25 -10.41 -16.43
CA LEU A 617 -28.19 -11.01 -17.76
C LEU A 617 -26.98 -11.93 -17.85
N ILE A 618 -27.20 -13.21 -18.15
CA ILE A 618 -26.14 -14.21 -18.32
C ILE A 618 -26.26 -14.89 -19.69
N ARG A 619 -25.15 -14.92 -20.44
CA ARG A 619 -25.09 -15.69 -21.70
C ARG A 619 -24.71 -17.12 -21.38
N ALA A 620 -25.50 -18.08 -21.82
CA ALA A 620 -25.45 -19.43 -21.28
C ALA A 620 -24.12 -20.16 -21.45
N SER A 621 -23.46 -20.04 -22.60
CA SER A 621 -22.21 -20.74 -22.89
C SER A 621 -20.95 -20.06 -22.37
N SER A 622 -21.07 -18.79 -22.00
CA SER A 622 -19.92 -17.94 -21.68
C SER A 622 -20.04 -17.23 -20.34
N ALA A 623 -21.12 -17.47 -19.58
CA ALA A 623 -21.51 -16.66 -18.44
C ALA A 623 -21.55 -15.16 -18.77
N VAL A 624 -20.54 -14.40 -18.32
CA VAL A 624 -20.36 -12.97 -18.57
C VAL A 624 -19.14 -12.65 -19.44
N GLY A 625 -18.43 -13.66 -19.95
CA GLY A 625 -17.21 -13.54 -20.75
C GLY A 625 -17.43 -13.24 -22.24
N TYR A 626 -16.38 -13.33 -23.06
CA TYR A 626 -16.44 -13.11 -24.52
C TYR A 626 -16.19 -14.35 -25.38
N THR A 627 -15.78 -15.46 -24.78
CA THR A 627 -15.58 -16.75 -25.46
C THR A 627 -16.41 -17.83 -24.77
N ASN A 628 -16.43 -19.06 -25.31
CA ASN A 628 -17.03 -20.19 -24.60
C ASN A 628 -16.09 -20.69 -23.52
N TYR A 629 -16.67 -21.15 -22.41
CA TYR A 629 -15.91 -21.76 -21.32
C TYR A 629 -16.39 -23.20 -21.11
N PRO A 630 -15.54 -24.07 -20.54
CA PRO A 630 -15.97 -25.39 -20.11
C PRO A 630 -17.06 -25.29 -19.04
N ASP A 631 -17.90 -26.32 -18.96
CA ASP A 631 -19.10 -26.32 -18.12
C ASP A 631 -18.81 -26.02 -16.65
N ASN A 632 -17.67 -26.47 -16.12
CA ASN A 632 -17.31 -26.25 -14.72
C ASN A 632 -17.08 -24.75 -14.39
N VAL A 633 -16.65 -23.94 -15.36
CA VAL A 633 -16.51 -22.48 -15.20
C VAL A 633 -17.86 -21.79 -15.17
N VAL A 634 -18.77 -22.16 -16.09
CA VAL A 634 -20.13 -21.61 -16.13
C VAL A 634 -20.87 -21.97 -14.83
N ARG A 635 -20.76 -23.22 -14.38
CA ARG A 635 -21.39 -23.68 -13.14
C ARG A 635 -20.85 -22.94 -11.91
N ALA A 636 -19.52 -22.82 -11.79
CA ALA A 636 -18.89 -22.09 -10.70
C ALA A 636 -19.34 -20.62 -10.68
N PHE A 637 -19.41 -19.95 -11.84
CA PHE A 637 -19.87 -18.57 -11.91
C PHE A 637 -21.32 -18.41 -11.44
N VAL A 638 -22.24 -19.26 -11.91
CA VAL A 638 -23.65 -19.21 -11.50
C VAL A 638 -23.79 -19.41 -10.00
N LYS A 639 -23.09 -20.40 -9.45
CA LYS A 639 -23.08 -20.68 -8.01
C LYS A 639 -22.59 -19.46 -7.21
N GLU A 640 -21.42 -18.91 -7.55
CA GLU A 640 -20.85 -17.76 -6.84
C GLU A 640 -21.73 -16.50 -6.96
N ALA A 641 -22.38 -16.29 -8.12
CA ALA A 641 -23.33 -15.19 -8.32
C ALA A 641 -24.59 -15.34 -7.47
N ALA A 642 -25.14 -16.55 -7.36
CA ALA A 642 -26.31 -16.83 -6.52
C ALA A 642 -25.98 -16.64 -5.04
N ASP A 643 -24.85 -17.20 -4.58
CA ASP A 643 -24.37 -17.08 -3.20
C ASP A 643 -24.09 -15.62 -2.81
N ALA A 644 -23.58 -14.81 -3.74
CA ALA A 644 -23.36 -13.38 -3.54
C ALA A 644 -24.65 -12.54 -3.54
N GLY A 645 -25.77 -13.09 -4.00
CA GLY A 645 -27.10 -12.49 -3.86
C GLY A 645 -27.80 -12.10 -5.16
N ILE A 646 -27.45 -12.68 -6.31
CA ILE A 646 -28.31 -12.64 -7.50
C ILE A 646 -29.50 -13.57 -7.29
N ASP A 647 -30.70 -13.07 -7.56
CA ASP A 647 -31.96 -13.80 -7.38
C ASP A 647 -32.57 -14.30 -8.69
N VAL A 648 -32.38 -13.55 -9.77
CA VAL A 648 -32.95 -13.84 -11.10
C VAL A 648 -31.82 -13.90 -12.13
N PHE A 649 -31.68 -15.04 -12.78
CA PHE A 649 -30.75 -15.22 -13.89
C PHE A 649 -31.54 -15.25 -15.19
N ARG A 650 -31.45 -14.16 -15.95
CA ARG A 650 -31.95 -14.10 -17.33
C ARG A 650 -30.94 -14.79 -18.24
N VAL A 651 -31.17 -16.08 -18.48
CA VAL A 651 -30.30 -16.95 -19.29
C VAL A 651 -30.71 -16.82 -20.75
N PHE A 652 -29.79 -16.45 -21.63
CA PHE A 652 -30.03 -16.39 -23.07
C PHE A 652 -28.88 -17.02 -23.86
N ASP A 653 -29.18 -17.42 -25.09
CA ASP A 653 -28.19 -17.78 -26.11
C ASP A 653 -28.25 -16.80 -27.28
N ALA A 654 -27.09 -16.48 -27.87
CA ALA A 654 -27.01 -15.45 -28.90
C ALA A 654 -27.64 -15.86 -30.25
N LEU A 655 -27.87 -17.16 -30.46
CA LEU A 655 -28.51 -17.75 -31.63
C LEU A 655 -29.82 -18.46 -31.28
N ASN A 656 -30.34 -18.27 -30.05
CA ASN A 656 -31.47 -19.03 -29.48
C ASN A 656 -31.25 -20.55 -29.53
N TRP A 657 -30.01 -21.01 -29.35
CA TRP A 657 -29.68 -22.42 -29.39
C TRP A 657 -29.88 -23.08 -28.02
N VAL A 658 -31.04 -23.74 -27.86
CA VAL A 658 -31.49 -24.34 -26.60
C VAL A 658 -30.46 -25.30 -25.95
N PRO A 659 -29.77 -26.21 -26.68
CA PRO A 659 -28.72 -27.05 -26.08
C PRO A 659 -27.63 -26.26 -25.35
N ASN A 660 -27.34 -25.04 -25.80
CA ASN A 660 -26.33 -24.17 -25.20
C ASN A 660 -26.80 -23.56 -23.87
N MET A 661 -28.12 -23.47 -23.67
CA MET A 661 -28.75 -22.92 -22.46
C MET A 661 -28.74 -23.88 -21.27
N LYS A 662 -28.68 -25.19 -21.55
CA LYS A 662 -28.88 -26.27 -20.58
C LYS A 662 -27.99 -26.15 -19.33
N VAL A 663 -26.69 -25.97 -19.51
CA VAL A 663 -25.71 -25.99 -18.39
C VAL A 663 -25.99 -24.88 -17.38
N ALA A 664 -26.21 -23.65 -17.87
CA ALA A 664 -26.52 -22.51 -17.01
C ALA A 664 -27.88 -22.68 -16.34
N MET A 665 -28.92 -23.08 -17.10
CA MET A 665 -30.27 -23.29 -16.55
C MET A 665 -30.29 -24.33 -15.43
N GLU A 666 -29.63 -25.48 -15.61
CA GLU A 666 -29.52 -26.51 -14.60
C GLU A 666 -28.84 -26.01 -13.33
N GLU A 667 -27.78 -25.22 -13.45
CA GLU A 667 -27.06 -24.71 -12.28
C GLU A 667 -27.86 -23.64 -11.54
N VAL A 668 -28.56 -22.76 -12.27
CA VAL A 668 -29.45 -21.77 -11.65
C VAL A 668 -30.54 -22.47 -10.84
N GLN A 669 -31.18 -23.50 -11.42
CA GLN A 669 -32.21 -24.27 -10.71
C GLN A 669 -31.66 -24.94 -9.44
N LYS A 670 -30.44 -25.51 -9.49
CA LYS A 670 -29.78 -26.10 -8.31
C LYS A 670 -29.49 -25.09 -7.21
N SER A 671 -29.20 -23.84 -7.57
CA SER A 671 -28.92 -22.78 -6.60
C SER A 671 -30.16 -22.29 -5.83
N GLY A 672 -31.38 -22.63 -6.31
CA GLY A 672 -32.65 -22.13 -5.76
C GLY A 672 -33.04 -20.73 -6.24
N ALA A 673 -32.22 -20.10 -7.09
CA ALA A 673 -32.54 -18.85 -7.76
C ALA A 673 -33.53 -19.04 -8.91
N ILE A 674 -34.10 -17.93 -9.40
CA ILE A 674 -35.06 -17.91 -10.50
C ILE A 674 -34.31 -18.03 -11.83
N CYS A 675 -34.39 -19.21 -12.45
CA CYS A 675 -34.07 -19.43 -13.85
C CYS A 675 -35.11 -18.78 -14.78
N GLU A 676 -34.76 -17.64 -15.38
CA GLU A 676 -35.53 -16.97 -16.43
C GLU A 676 -34.92 -17.29 -17.80
N ALA A 677 -35.54 -18.19 -18.57
CA ALA A 677 -35.03 -18.61 -19.86
C ALA A 677 -35.51 -17.67 -20.97
N SER A 678 -34.58 -17.16 -21.79
CA SER A 678 -34.87 -16.10 -22.74
C SER A 678 -34.90 -16.58 -24.18
N ILE A 679 -35.89 -16.12 -24.94
CA ILE A 679 -35.91 -16.18 -26.40
C ILE A 679 -35.61 -14.78 -26.94
N CYS A 680 -34.53 -14.63 -27.70
CA CYS A 680 -34.22 -13.39 -28.39
C CYS A 680 -35.18 -13.19 -29.57
N TYR A 681 -35.86 -12.05 -29.62
CA TYR A 681 -36.81 -11.74 -30.69
C TYR A 681 -36.10 -11.13 -31.91
N THR A 682 -36.39 -11.65 -33.10
CA THR A 682 -35.91 -11.12 -34.39
C THR A 682 -36.95 -11.36 -35.49
N GLY A 683 -36.79 -10.69 -36.64
CA GLY A 683 -37.78 -10.75 -37.70
C GLY A 683 -39.08 -10.00 -37.36
N ASP A 684 -40.19 -10.44 -37.94
CA ASP A 684 -41.52 -9.89 -37.71
C ASP A 684 -42.57 -11.00 -37.89
N ILE A 685 -43.18 -11.44 -36.78
CA ILE A 685 -44.17 -12.53 -36.80
C ILE A 685 -45.48 -12.17 -37.52
N LEU A 686 -45.69 -10.89 -37.85
CA LEU A 686 -46.84 -10.43 -38.61
C LEU A 686 -46.58 -10.46 -40.12
N ASP A 687 -45.33 -10.63 -40.55
CA ASP A 687 -44.96 -10.70 -41.96
C ASP A 687 -45.03 -12.15 -42.46
N PRO A 688 -46.04 -12.53 -43.27
CA PRO A 688 -46.21 -13.90 -43.72
C PRO A 688 -45.11 -14.35 -44.70
N SER A 689 -44.31 -13.43 -45.24
CA SER A 689 -43.18 -13.76 -46.12
C SER A 689 -41.96 -14.26 -45.33
N LYS A 690 -41.88 -13.96 -44.02
CA LYS A 690 -40.78 -14.37 -43.14
C LYS A 690 -41.13 -15.65 -42.40
N THR A 691 -40.75 -16.79 -42.96
CA THR A 691 -41.13 -18.11 -42.43
C THR A 691 -40.14 -18.70 -41.41
N LYS A 692 -38.92 -18.15 -41.30
CA LYS A 692 -37.88 -18.71 -40.42
C LYS A 692 -38.15 -18.46 -38.93
N TYR A 693 -38.52 -17.23 -38.59
CA TYR A 693 -38.84 -16.77 -37.23
C TYR A 693 -40.33 -16.46 -37.11
N ASP A 694 -41.17 -17.44 -37.45
CA ASP A 694 -42.62 -17.32 -37.38
C ASP A 694 -43.15 -17.50 -35.93
N LEU A 695 -44.45 -17.34 -35.72
CA LEU A 695 -45.05 -17.52 -34.39
C LEU A 695 -44.83 -18.94 -33.83
N LYS A 696 -44.79 -19.97 -34.68
CA LYS A 696 -44.60 -21.36 -34.25
C LYS A 696 -43.20 -21.59 -33.70
N TYR A 697 -42.18 -20.97 -34.29
CA TYR A 697 -40.81 -20.99 -33.79
C TYR A 697 -40.75 -20.57 -32.32
N TYR A 698 -41.34 -19.41 -31.98
CA TYR A 698 -41.35 -18.89 -30.61
C TYR A 698 -42.12 -19.80 -29.64
N VAL A 699 -43.29 -20.31 -30.04
CA VAL A 699 -44.10 -21.22 -29.21
C VAL A 699 -43.39 -22.54 -28.94
N ASN A 700 -42.78 -23.15 -29.97
CA ASN A 700 -42.08 -24.43 -29.82
C ASN A 700 -40.89 -24.31 -28.87
N MET A 701 -40.11 -23.24 -29.01
CA MET A 701 -38.98 -22.97 -28.13
C MET A 701 -39.42 -22.66 -26.70
N ALA A 702 -40.50 -21.90 -26.51
CA ALA A 702 -41.05 -21.62 -25.19
C ALA A 702 -41.44 -22.91 -24.45
N LYS A 703 -42.10 -23.84 -25.14
CA LYS A 703 -42.44 -25.17 -24.59
C LYS A 703 -41.20 -26.01 -24.26
N GLU A 704 -40.14 -25.90 -25.06
CA GLU A 704 -38.88 -26.59 -24.80
C GLU A 704 -38.19 -26.05 -23.54
N LEU A 705 -38.10 -24.72 -23.42
CA LEU A 705 -37.50 -24.05 -22.25
C LEU A 705 -38.30 -24.30 -20.96
N GLU A 706 -39.64 -24.33 -21.03
CA GLU A 706 -40.49 -24.72 -19.91
C GLU A 706 -40.20 -26.16 -19.47
N LYS A 707 -40.11 -27.11 -20.40
CA LYS A 707 -39.74 -28.51 -20.10
C LYS A 707 -38.34 -28.65 -19.49
N MET A 708 -37.44 -27.71 -19.77
CA MET A 708 -36.11 -27.65 -19.17
C MET A 708 -36.10 -27.04 -17.75
N GLY A 709 -37.26 -26.69 -17.19
CA GLY A 709 -37.39 -26.18 -15.83
C GLY A 709 -37.22 -24.67 -15.71
N ALA A 710 -37.44 -23.90 -16.79
CA ALA A 710 -37.53 -22.46 -16.68
C ALA A 710 -38.68 -22.05 -15.74
N HIS A 711 -38.41 -21.17 -14.79
CA HIS A 711 -39.44 -20.63 -13.90
C HIS A 711 -40.19 -19.47 -14.54
N ILE A 712 -39.53 -18.71 -15.43
CA ILE A 712 -40.07 -17.56 -16.16
C ILE A 712 -39.53 -17.66 -17.60
N LEU A 713 -40.38 -17.35 -18.58
CA LEU A 713 -39.97 -17.16 -19.97
C LEU A 713 -39.72 -15.67 -20.22
N ALA A 714 -38.52 -15.30 -20.66
CA ALA A 714 -38.25 -13.95 -21.15
C ALA A 714 -38.36 -13.88 -22.67
N ILE A 715 -39.02 -12.83 -23.17
CA ILE A 715 -38.91 -12.41 -24.57
C ILE A 715 -37.94 -11.24 -24.60
N LYS A 716 -36.74 -11.49 -25.10
CA LYS A 716 -35.66 -10.51 -25.19
C LYS A 716 -35.65 -9.87 -26.57
N ASP A 717 -36.38 -8.77 -26.72
CA ASP A 717 -36.33 -7.91 -27.90
C ASP A 717 -35.18 -6.90 -27.79
N MET A 718 -33.95 -7.39 -27.99
CA MET A 718 -32.69 -6.63 -27.82
C MET A 718 -32.52 -5.43 -28.76
N ALA A 719 -33.32 -5.36 -29.83
CA ALA A 719 -33.24 -4.28 -30.82
C ALA A 719 -34.45 -3.34 -30.76
N GLY A 720 -35.59 -3.76 -30.21
CA GLY A 720 -36.82 -2.97 -30.24
C GLY A 720 -37.62 -3.20 -31.52
N LEU A 721 -37.72 -4.46 -31.96
CA LEU A 721 -38.37 -4.90 -33.19
C LEU A 721 -39.81 -5.37 -32.99
N CYS A 722 -40.15 -5.86 -31.80
CA CYS A 722 -41.46 -6.43 -31.55
C CYS A 722 -42.52 -5.32 -31.51
N LYS A 723 -43.24 -5.13 -32.61
CA LYS A 723 -44.24 -4.06 -32.78
C LYS A 723 -45.44 -4.29 -31.84
N PRO A 724 -46.27 -3.27 -31.57
CA PRO A 724 -47.34 -3.42 -30.58
C PRO A 724 -48.33 -4.57 -30.84
N TYR A 725 -48.79 -4.71 -32.08
CA TYR A 725 -49.68 -5.82 -32.45
C TYR A 725 -48.96 -7.18 -32.52
N ALA A 726 -47.65 -7.19 -32.77
CA ALA A 726 -46.84 -8.41 -32.69
C ALA A 726 -46.67 -8.84 -31.24
N ALA A 727 -46.44 -7.91 -30.32
CA ALA A 727 -46.36 -8.16 -28.89
C ALA A 727 -47.69 -8.71 -28.34
N GLU A 728 -48.82 -8.11 -28.74
CA GLU A 728 -50.16 -8.62 -28.41
C GLU A 728 -50.33 -10.08 -28.86
N LEU A 729 -50.08 -10.36 -30.14
CA LEU A 729 -50.23 -11.72 -30.70
C LEU A 729 -49.29 -12.71 -30.01
N LEU A 730 -48.01 -12.37 -29.88
CA LEU A 730 -46.99 -13.22 -29.30
C LEU A 730 -47.32 -13.59 -27.85
N VAL A 731 -47.59 -12.58 -27.00
CA VAL A 731 -47.86 -12.80 -25.58
C VAL A 731 -49.15 -13.57 -25.40
N LYS A 732 -50.23 -13.20 -26.10
CA LYS A 732 -51.50 -13.92 -26.03
C LYS A 732 -51.34 -15.39 -26.38
N THR A 733 -50.63 -15.70 -27.47
CA THR A 733 -50.41 -17.10 -27.87
C THR A 733 -49.52 -17.83 -26.87
N LEU A 734 -48.45 -17.23 -26.37
CA LEU A 734 -47.59 -17.86 -25.37
C LEU A 734 -48.34 -18.15 -24.06
N LYS A 735 -49.15 -17.22 -23.55
CA LYS A 735 -49.99 -17.44 -22.35
C LYS A 735 -50.98 -18.60 -22.50
N GLN A 736 -51.36 -18.96 -23.73
CA GLN A 736 -52.24 -20.10 -24.01
C GLN A 736 -51.47 -21.43 -24.11
N GLU A 737 -50.16 -21.38 -24.37
CA GLU A 737 -49.35 -22.53 -24.79
C GLU A 737 -48.37 -23.00 -23.72
N ILE A 738 -48.02 -22.15 -22.74
CA ILE A 738 -47.11 -22.46 -21.62
C ILE A 738 -47.71 -22.06 -20.27
N GLY A 739 -47.25 -22.69 -19.18
CA GLY A 739 -47.75 -22.55 -17.82
C GLY A 739 -46.84 -21.76 -16.87
N ILE A 740 -45.93 -20.94 -17.40
CA ILE A 740 -44.99 -20.09 -16.64
C ILE A 740 -45.15 -18.60 -17.02
N PRO A 741 -44.79 -17.65 -16.13
CA PRO A 741 -44.86 -16.21 -16.42
C PRO A 741 -44.03 -15.78 -17.62
N ILE A 742 -44.47 -14.70 -18.28
CA ILE A 742 -43.79 -14.06 -19.40
C ILE A 742 -43.22 -12.72 -18.95
N HIS A 743 -41.91 -12.56 -19.16
CA HIS A 743 -41.17 -11.33 -18.91
C HIS A 743 -40.79 -10.68 -20.24
N PHE A 744 -41.36 -9.53 -20.56
CA PHE A 744 -41.10 -8.83 -21.81
C PHE A 744 -40.02 -7.76 -21.64
N HIS A 745 -38.91 -7.92 -22.37
CA HIS A 745 -37.80 -6.99 -22.41
C HIS A 745 -37.69 -6.41 -23.82
N THR A 746 -37.67 -5.08 -23.95
CA THR A 746 -37.52 -4.39 -25.23
C THR A 746 -36.73 -3.09 -25.09
N HIS A 747 -36.22 -2.56 -26.21
CA HIS A 747 -35.51 -1.28 -26.30
C HIS A 747 -36.33 -0.26 -27.07
N ASP A 748 -36.40 0.99 -26.61
CA ASP A 748 -37.22 2.04 -27.21
C ASP A 748 -36.58 2.73 -28.43
N THR A 749 -35.73 2.01 -29.17
CA THR A 749 -34.92 2.53 -30.28
C THR A 749 -35.80 3.11 -31.40
N SER A 750 -36.96 2.51 -31.63
CA SER A 750 -37.97 2.97 -32.60
C SER A 750 -38.97 3.98 -32.01
N GLY A 751 -38.92 4.27 -30.70
CA GLY A 751 -39.82 5.18 -30.00
C GLY A 751 -41.26 4.68 -29.82
N GLY A 752 -41.54 3.41 -30.16
CA GLY A 752 -42.88 2.81 -30.11
C GLY A 752 -43.05 1.74 -29.05
N GLN A 753 -42.03 1.44 -28.25
CA GLN A 753 -42.02 0.19 -27.48
C GLN A 753 -42.78 0.22 -26.15
N ALA A 754 -43.04 1.41 -25.62
CA ALA A 754 -44.04 1.56 -24.56
C ALA A 754 -45.41 1.02 -25.02
N ALA A 755 -45.82 1.26 -26.27
CA ALA A 755 -47.08 0.75 -26.80
C ALA A 755 -47.10 -0.79 -26.91
N SER A 756 -45.95 -1.42 -27.19
CA SER A 756 -45.84 -2.88 -27.18
C SER A 756 -46.00 -3.48 -25.79
N ILE A 757 -45.44 -2.84 -24.76
CA ILE A 757 -45.69 -3.25 -23.37
C ILE A 757 -47.18 -3.12 -23.03
N LEU A 758 -47.83 -2.00 -23.39
CA LEU A 758 -49.25 -1.79 -23.11
C LEU A 758 -50.12 -2.85 -23.79
N LYS A 759 -49.87 -3.13 -25.07
CA LYS A 759 -50.61 -4.14 -25.83
C LYS A 759 -50.40 -5.56 -25.31
N ALA A 760 -49.19 -5.87 -24.87
CA ALA A 760 -48.90 -7.14 -24.20
C ALA A 760 -49.60 -7.25 -22.83
N ALA A 761 -49.64 -6.15 -22.06
CA ALA A 761 -50.32 -6.10 -20.76
C ALA A 761 -51.83 -6.38 -20.88
N GLU A 762 -52.50 -5.83 -21.90
CA GLU A 762 -53.93 -6.08 -22.20
C GLU A 762 -54.27 -7.56 -22.41
N VAL A 763 -53.29 -8.40 -22.76
CA VAL A 763 -53.45 -9.85 -22.99
C VAL A 763 -52.76 -10.71 -21.93
N GLY A 764 -52.40 -10.13 -20.79
CA GLY A 764 -51.90 -10.86 -19.62
C GLY A 764 -50.38 -11.04 -19.56
N LEU A 765 -49.61 -10.07 -20.05
CA LEU A 765 -48.17 -10.00 -19.75
C LEU A 765 -47.94 -9.87 -18.23
N ASP A 766 -46.99 -10.64 -17.68
CA ASP A 766 -46.76 -10.70 -16.24
C ASP A 766 -45.73 -9.66 -15.76
N ILE A 767 -44.62 -9.50 -16.50
CA ILE A 767 -43.51 -8.62 -16.10
C ILE A 767 -42.99 -7.84 -17.32
N ALA A 768 -42.65 -6.56 -17.15
CA ALA A 768 -41.99 -5.75 -18.16
C ALA A 768 -40.73 -5.05 -17.63
N ASP A 769 -39.70 -4.98 -18.47
CA ASP A 769 -38.52 -4.15 -18.22
C ASP A 769 -38.77 -2.68 -18.62
N GLY A 770 -38.27 -1.76 -17.81
CA GLY A 770 -38.18 -0.34 -18.14
C GLY A 770 -36.98 0.33 -17.47
N ALA A 771 -36.78 1.62 -17.73
CA ALA A 771 -35.84 2.45 -16.99
C ALA A 771 -36.53 3.70 -16.43
N VAL A 772 -35.96 4.32 -15.40
CA VAL A 772 -36.46 5.62 -14.91
C VAL A 772 -36.34 6.68 -16.01
N PRO A 773 -37.16 7.75 -16.00
CA PRO A 773 -37.21 8.73 -17.09
C PRO A 773 -35.85 9.23 -17.57
N SER A 774 -34.96 9.63 -16.66
CA SER A 774 -33.63 10.13 -17.01
C SER A 774 -32.66 9.07 -17.54
N MET A 775 -33.01 7.79 -17.48
CA MET A 775 -32.22 6.66 -17.98
C MET A 775 -32.94 5.89 -19.09
N SER A 776 -34.08 6.39 -19.58
CA SER A 776 -34.95 5.72 -20.57
C SER A 776 -34.89 6.36 -21.97
N GLY A 777 -35.48 5.69 -22.95
CA GLY A 777 -35.65 6.18 -24.32
C GLY A 777 -34.41 6.02 -25.21
N GLY A 778 -34.60 6.25 -26.52
CA GLY A 778 -33.54 6.01 -27.51
C GLY A 778 -33.13 4.53 -27.50
N THR A 779 -31.85 4.24 -27.44
CA THR A 779 -31.37 2.84 -27.37
C THR A 779 -31.57 2.19 -26.00
N SER A 780 -32.10 2.90 -25.00
CA SER A 780 -32.43 2.35 -23.67
C SER A 780 -33.84 1.72 -23.66
N GLN A 781 -34.29 1.25 -22.49
CA GLN A 781 -35.62 0.72 -22.27
C GLN A 781 -36.71 1.81 -22.31
N PRO A 782 -37.99 1.43 -22.49
CA PRO A 782 -39.13 2.32 -22.31
C PRO A 782 -39.18 2.98 -20.92
N ASN A 783 -39.76 4.17 -20.87
CA ASN A 783 -39.90 4.95 -19.66
C ASN A 783 -40.94 4.32 -18.70
N LEU A 784 -40.47 3.88 -17.52
CA LEU A 784 -41.33 3.24 -16.51
C LEU A 784 -42.50 4.11 -16.07
N THR A 785 -42.29 5.40 -15.81
CA THR A 785 -43.37 6.26 -15.32
C THR A 785 -44.42 6.49 -16.40
N THR A 786 -44.01 6.54 -17.67
CA THR A 786 -44.95 6.62 -18.79
C THR A 786 -45.77 5.34 -18.94
N VAL A 787 -45.15 4.16 -18.81
CA VAL A 787 -45.84 2.86 -18.84
C VAL A 787 -46.85 2.72 -17.70
N ILE A 788 -46.50 3.19 -16.49
CA ILE A 788 -47.40 3.16 -15.33
C ILE A 788 -48.59 4.12 -15.55
N GLU A 789 -48.31 5.37 -15.93
CA GLU A 789 -49.35 6.39 -16.11
C GLU A 789 -50.30 6.06 -17.26
N ALA A 790 -49.80 5.48 -18.36
CA ALA A 790 -50.64 5.04 -19.48
C ALA A 790 -51.62 3.93 -19.09
N GLN A 791 -51.36 3.20 -18.00
CA GLN A 791 -52.23 2.17 -17.44
C GLN A 791 -53.03 2.63 -16.23
N ARG A 792 -52.97 3.91 -15.86
CA ARG A 792 -53.72 4.42 -14.70
C ARG A 792 -55.21 4.14 -14.88
N PHE A 793 -55.83 3.58 -13.82
CA PHE A 793 -57.23 3.14 -13.80
C PHE A 793 -57.54 1.89 -14.65
N SER A 794 -56.53 1.17 -15.15
CA SER A 794 -56.70 -0.16 -15.73
C SER A 794 -56.58 -1.25 -14.67
N GLU A 795 -57.02 -2.47 -14.98
CA GLU A 795 -56.85 -3.63 -14.09
C GLU A 795 -55.39 -4.14 -14.01
N HIS A 796 -54.55 -3.71 -14.96
CA HIS A 796 -53.14 -4.06 -15.06
C HIS A 796 -52.21 -2.98 -14.50
N GLN A 797 -52.76 -1.92 -13.90
CA GLN A 797 -51.98 -0.80 -13.38
C GLN A 797 -50.89 -1.30 -12.40
N PRO A 798 -49.60 -1.05 -12.67
CA PRO A 798 -48.52 -1.39 -11.75
C PRO A 798 -48.68 -0.71 -10.39
N THR A 799 -48.21 -1.37 -9.33
CA THR A 799 -48.32 -0.89 -7.93
C THR A 799 -47.20 0.06 -7.51
N VAL A 800 -46.10 0.11 -8.25
CA VAL A 800 -44.97 1.02 -8.01
C VAL A 800 -45.41 2.48 -8.14
N GLN A 801 -45.03 3.34 -7.19
CA GLN A 801 -45.47 4.73 -7.19
C GLN A 801 -44.58 5.62 -8.08
N VAL A 802 -45.20 6.26 -9.07
CA VAL A 802 -44.55 7.18 -10.03
C VAL A 802 -43.77 8.29 -9.33
N LYS A 803 -44.32 8.86 -8.25
CA LYS A 803 -43.66 9.91 -7.47
C LYS A 803 -42.23 9.55 -7.08
N TYR A 804 -41.99 8.33 -6.57
CA TYR A 804 -40.67 7.93 -6.11
C TYR A 804 -39.71 7.67 -7.28
N LEU A 805 -40.22 7.14 -8.40
CA LEU A 805 -39.43 6.98 -9.62
C LEU A 805 -39.02 8.33 -10.22
N ASP A 806 -39.86 9.37 -10.15
CA ASP A 806 -39.50 10.72 -10.59
C ASP A 806 -38.43 11.36 -9.68
N GLU A 807 -38.55 11.20 -8.36
CA GLU A 807 -37.52 11.67 -7.41
C GLU A 807 -36.17 10.97 -7.64
N ILE A 808 -36.20 9.65 -7.87
CA ILE A 808 -35.02 8.85 -8.24
C ILE A 808 -34.47 9.28 -9.62
N SER A 809 -35.34 9.59 -10.57
CA SER A 809 -34.96 10.07 -11.90
C SER A 809 -34.16 11.37 -11.82
N GLU A 810 -34.51 12.29 -10.91
CA GLU A 810 -33.76 13.53 -10.68
C GLU A 810 -32.34 13.26 -10.15
N TYR A 811 -32.16 12.26 -9.29
CA TYR A 811 -30.82 11.81 -8.88
C TYR A 811 -30.01 11.35 -10.09
N TRP A 812 -30.58 10.43 -10.90
CA TRP A 812 -29.90 9.91 -12.08
C TRP A 812 -29.61 10.99 -13.14
N ARG A 813 -30.51 11.96 -13.32
CA ARG A 813 -30.29 13.13 -14.16
C ARG A 813 -29.07 13.94 -13.70
N ALA A 814 -28.90 14.12 -12.39
CA ALA A 814 -27.73 14.80 -11.84
C ALA A 814 -26.45 13.95 -12.02
N VAL A 815 -26.52 12.63 -11.80
CA VAL A 815 -25.40 11.69 -11.96
C VAL A 815 -24.91 11.63 -13.40
N ARG A 816 -25.80 11.66 -14.39
CA ARG A 816 -25.44 11.70 -15.83
C ARG A 816 -24.41 12.80 -16.15
N ASN A 817 -24.45 13.93 -15.45
CA ASN A 817 -23.49 15.02 -15.64
C ASN A 817 -22.05 14.68 -15.22
N TYR A 818 -21.82 13.61 -14.44
CA TYR A 818 -20.48 13.10 -14.21
C TYR A 818 -19.93 12.34 -15.42
N TYR A 819 -20.81 11.79 -16.26
CA TYR A 819 -20.49 10.87 -17.35
C TYR A 819 -20.54 11.52 -18.73
N THR A 820 -20.47 12.85 -18.82
CA THR A 820 -20.54 13.62 -20.08
C THR A 820 -19.58 13.09 -21.16
N ALA A 821 -18.40 12.58 -20.78
CA ALA A 821 -17.43 11.99 -21.70
C ALA A 821 -17.90 10.70 -22.42
N PHE A 822 -19.00 10.10 -21.99
CA PHE A 822 -19.51 8.82 -22.48
C PHE A 822 -20.92 8.89 -23.04
N GLU A 823 -21.52 10.08 -23.07
CA GLU A 823 -22.86 10.27 -23.60
C GLU A 823 -22.90 9.95 -25.10
N SER A 824 -23.75 9.00 -25.47
CA SER A 824 -23.96 8.66 -26.88
C SER A 824 -24.79 9.76 -27.55
N PRO A 825 -24.50 10.15 -28.82
CA PRO A 825 -25.36 11.06 -29.55
C PRO A 825 -26.79 10.51 -29.63
N VAL A 826 -27.77 11.28 -29.18
CA VAL A 826 -29.18 10.89 -29.28
C VAL A 826 -29.60 11.05 -30.74
N LEU A 827 -29.64 9.94 -31.47
CA LEU A 827 -30.22 9.91 -32.81
C LEU A 827 -31.74 9.81 -32.69
N PRO A 828 -32.50 10.52 -33.56
CA PRO A 828 -33.95 10.44 -33.54
C PRO A 828 -34.41 9.00 -33.83
N ALA A 829 -35.52 8.60 -33.21
CA ALA A 829 -36.14 7.31 -33.49
C ALA A 829 -36.48 7.19 -34.98
N GLY A 830 -36.18 6.02 -35.56
CA GLY A 830 -36.32 5.77 -36.99
C GLY A 830 -36.85 4.37 -37.30
N ALA A 831 -37.66 4.26 -38.36
CA ALA A 831 -38.21 2.99 -38.82
C ALA A 831 -37.19 2.11 -39.56
N ASN A 832 -36.04 2.66 -39.96
CA ASN A 832 -34.92 1.90 -40.55
C ASN A 832 -34.40 0.81 -39.62
N LEU A 833 -34.62 0.91 -38.30
CA LEU A 833 -34.38 -0.15 -37.34
C LEU A 833 -35.00 -1.49 -37.76
N TYR A 834 -36.23 -1.48 -38.30
CA TYR A 834 -36.93 -2.71 -38.68
C TYR A 834 -36.31 -3.40 -39.90
N GLU A 835 -35.44 -2.70 -40.64
CA GLU A 835 -34.67 -3.24 -41.75
C GLU A 835 -33.35 -3.82 -41.25
N HIS A 836 -32.48 -2.98 -40.65
CA HIS A 836 -31.13 -3.40 -40.26
C HIS A 836 -31.09 -4.21 -38.96
N GLN A 837 -32.11 -4.08 -38.10
CA GLN A 837 -32.27 -4.90 -36.88
C GLN A 837 -31.05 -4.90 -35.95
N MET A 838 -30.32 -3.79 -35.87
CA MET A 838 -29.17 -3.65 -34.99
C MET A 838 -29.66 -3.45 -33.54
N PRO A 839 -29.16 -4.24 -32.57
CA PRO A 839 -29.38 -3.94 -31.15
C PRO A 839 -28.85 -2.56 -30.77
N GLY A 840 -29.43 -1.96 -29.73
CA GLY A 840 -29.09 -0.59 -29.31
C GLY A 840 -27.58 -0.37 -29.14
N GLY A 841 -26.91 -1.24 -28.37
CA GLY A 841 -25.46 -1.14 -28.15
C GLY A 841 -24.61 -1.44 -29.40
N GLN A 842 -25.10 -2.24 -30.35
CA GLN A 842 -24.38 -2.46 -31.61
C GLN A 842 -24.47 -1.22 -32.50
N TYR A 843 -25.63 -0.57 -32.56
CA TYR A 843 -25.85 0.61 -33.39
C TYR A 843 -24.89 1.75 -33.01
N THR A 844 -24.78 2.06 -31.71
CA THR A 844 -23.89 3.12 -31.22
C THR A 844 -22.41 2.79 -31.41
N ASN A 845 -22.00 1.55 -31.11
CA ASN A 845 -20.61 1.11 -31.28
C ASN A 845 -20.19 1.08 -32.75
N LEU A 846 -21.04 0.56 -33.64
CA LEU A 846 -20.75 0.44 -35.06
C LEU A 846 -20.67 1.81 -35.74
N LEU A 847 -21.49 2.78 -35.31
CA LEU A 847 -21.39 4.16 -35.77
C LEU A 847 -20.04 4.78 -35.42
N GLN A 848 -19.56 4.60 -34.19
CA GLN A 848 -18.25 5.09 -33.77
C GLN A 848 -17.11 4.41 -34.56
N GLN A 849 -17.22 3.10 -34.80
CA GLN A 849 -16.26 2.37 -35.63
C GLN A 849 -16.25 2.89 -37.08
N ALA A 850 -17.42 3.08 -37.69
CA ALA A 850 -17.55 3.66 -39.02
C ALA A 850 -16.88 5.04 -39.10
N GLN A 851 -17.14 5.92 -38.12
CA GLN A 851 -16.50 7.24 -38.04
C GLN A 851 -14.97 7.14 -37.93
N SER A 852 -14.45 6.22 -37.11
CA SER A 852 -13.01 6.01 -36.95
C SER A 852 -12.31 5.50 -38.21
N LEU A 853 -13.05 4.81 -39.09
CA LEU A 853 -12.59 4.31 -40.39
C LEU A 853 -12.84 5.30 -41.54
N GLY A 854 -13.38 6.49 -41.26
CA GLY A 854 -13.72 7.48 -42.29
C GLY A 854 -15.00 7.17 -43.08
N LEU A 855 -15.81 6.22 -42.61
CA LEU A 855 -17.08 5.79 -43.23
C LEU A 855 -18.32 6.47 -42.60
N GLY A 856 -18.12 7.48 -41.76
CA GLY A 856 -19.22 8.16 -41.05
C GLY A 856 -20.28 8.75 -41.98
N ASP A 857 -19.87 9.34 -43.10
CA ASP A 857 -20.78 9.91 -44.10
C ASP A 857 -21.51 8.83 -44.93
N ARG A 858 -21.04 7.58 -44.89
CA ARG A 858 -21.65 6.40 -45.53
C ARG A 858 -22.49 5.56 -44.54
N TRP A 859 -22.92 6.14 -43.42
CA TRP A 859 -23.61 5.38 -42.37
C TRP A 859 -24.88 4.65 -42.84
N ILE A 860 -25.69 5.28 -43.69
CA ILE A 860 -26.90 4.65 -44.24
C ILE A 860 -26.55 3.42 -45.09
N GLU A 861 -25.47 3.49 -45.87
CA GLU A 861 -24.95 2.35 -46.63
C GLU A 861 -24.49 1.22 -45.69
N VAL A 862 -23.76 1.55 -44.62
CA VAL A 862 -23.38 0.57 -43.59
C VAL A 862 -24.61 -0.10 -42.97
N CYS A 863 -25.70 0.65 -42.71
CA CYS A 863 -26.95 0.07 -42.21
C CYS A 863 -27.60 -0.88 -43.21
N HIS A 864 -27.64 -0.54 -44.50
CA HIS A 864 -28.19 -1.43 -45.53
C HIS A 864 -27.33 -2.69 -45.70
N VAL A 865 -26.01 -2.54 -45.82
CA VAL A 865 -25.08 -3.68 -45.94
C VAL A 865 -25.15 -4.57 -44.71
N TYR A 866 -25.37 -4.03 -43.51
CA TYR A 866 -25.63 -4.84 -42.32
C TYR A 866 -26.88 -5.74 -42.46
N ALA A 867 -27.95 -5.21 -43.05
CA ALA A 867 -29.16 -5.98 -43.32
C ALA A 867 -28.91 -7.06 -44.38
N GLU A 868 -28.16 -6.75 -45.44
CA GLU A 868 -27.78 -7.70 -46.48
C GLU A 868 -26.87 -8.81 -45.95
N VAL A 869 -25.87 -8.46 -45.14
CA VAL A 869 -24.99 -9.43 -44.47
C VAL A 869 -25.82 -10.38 -43.60
N ASN A 870 -26.84 -9.90 -42.89
CA ASN A 870 -27.72 -10.77 -42.14
C ASN A 870 -28.41 -11.81 -43.03
N GLN A 871 -28.87 -11.42 -44.22
CA GLN A 871 -29.46 -12.36 -45.19
C GLN A 871 -28.40 -13.32 -45.76
N LEU A 872 -27.21 -12.83 -46.10
CA LEU A 872 -26.07 -13.62 -46.56
C LEU A 872 -25.70 -14.72 -45.55
N LEU A 873 -25.75 -14.42 -44.26
CA LEU A 873 -25.47 -15.37 -43.18
C LEU A 873 -26.67 -16.26 -42.81
N GLY A 874 -27.77 -16.20 -43.59
CA GLY A 874 -28.92 -17.07 -43.47
C GLY A 874 -30.04 -16.57 -42.56
N ASP A 875 -30.15 -15.26 -42.33
CA ASP A 875 -31.07 -14.59 -41.40
C ASP A 875 -30.92 -15.09 -39.96
N ILE A 876 -30.13 -14.39 -39.15
CA ILE A 876 -29.75 -14.84 -37.80
C ILE A 876 -30.29 -13.93 -36.70
N VAL A 877 -30.35 -14.48 -35.49
CA VAL A 877 -30.51 -13.68 -34.27
C VAL A 877 -29.24 -12.84 -34.08
N LYS A 878 -29.42 -11.53 -33.90
CA LYS A 878 -28.33 -10.55 -33.80
C LYS A 878 -28.29 -9.96 -32.40
N VAL A 879 -27.43 -10.50 -31.54
CA VAL A 879 -27.16 -10.00 -30.19
C VAL A 879 -25.71 -10.34 -29.84
N THR A 880 -25.07 -9.65 -28.91
CA THR A 880 -23.65 -9.90 -28.61
C THR A 880 -23.38 -11.38 -28.29
N PRO A 881 -22.48 -12.06 -29.04
CA PRO A 881 -21.49 -11.50 -29.98
C PRO A 881 -21.87 -11.53 -31.48
N THR A 882 -22.98 -12.15 -31.88
CA THR A 882 -23.35 -12.33 -33.30
C THR A 882 -23.61 -11.00 -34.01
N SER A 883 -24.22 -10.02 -33.33
CA SER A 883 -24.44 -8.68 -33.88
C SER A 883 -23.15 -7.96 -34.26
N LYS A 884 -22.06 -8.24 -33.54
CA LYS A 884 -20.72 -7.69 -33.82
C LYS A 884 -20.14 -8.32 -35.08
N ALA A 885 -20.27 -9.65 -35.25
CA ALA A 885 -19.80 -10.34 -36.45
C ALA A 885 -20.46 -9.79 -37.72
N VAL A 886 -21.78 -9.57 -37.68
CA VAL A 886 -22.52 -8.92 -38.79
C VAL A 886 -21.99 -7.49 -39.03
N GLY A 887 -21.69 -6.74 -37.96
CA GLY A 887 -21.16 -5.38 -38.04
C GLY A 887 -19.75 -5.29 -38.64
N ASP A 888 -18.85 -6.17 -38.19
CA ASP A 888 -17.48 -6.25 -38.69
C ASP A 888 -17.49 -6.61 -40.18
N MET A 889 -18.34 -7.55 -40.59
CA MET A 889 -18.52 -7.90 -42.00
C MET A 889 -19.07 -6.73 -42.81
N ALA A 890 -20.07 -6.01 -42.30
CA ALA A 890 -20.65 -4.86 -43.00
C ALA A 890 -19.63 -3.73 -43.20
N LEU A 891 -18.85 -3.39 -42.16
CA LEU A 891 -17.76 -2.42 -42.28
C LEU A 891 -16.68 -2.90 -43.25
N PHE A 892 -16.31 -4.18 -43.19
CA PHE A 892 -15.33 -4.76 -44.11
C PHE A 892 -15.78 -4.63 -45.56
N LEU A 893 -17.04 -4.95 -45.87
CA LEU A 893 -17.58 -4.84 -47.23
C LEU A 893 -17.62 -3.39 -47.71
N VAL A 894 -18.16 -2.47 -46.90
CA VAL A 894 -18.23 -1.04 -47.26
C VAL A 894 -16.83 -0.42 -47.41
N ALA A 895 -15.89 -0.75 -46.52
CA ALA A 895 -14.52 -0.22 -46.58
C ALA A 895 -13.75 -0.68 -47.83
N ASN A 896 -14.12 -1.83 -48.41
CA ASN A 896 -13.49 -2.40 -49.60
C ASN A 896 -14.33 -2.24 -50.88
N ASP A 897 -15.44 -1.50 -50.81
CA ASP A 897 -16.40 -1.31 -51.90
C ASP A 897 -16.86 -2.64 -52.51
N LEU A 898 -17.18 -3.63 -51.66
CA LEU A 898 -17.65 -4.96 -52.01
C LEU A 898 -19.13 -5.13 -51.69
N SER A 899 -19.85 -5.89 -52.53
CA SER A 899 -21.22 -6.33 -52.28
C SER A 899 -21.26 -7.70 -51.57
N CYS A 900 -22.41 -8.10 -51.03
CA CYS A 900 -22.61 -9.47 -50.54
C CYS A 900 -22.52 -10.53 -51.66
N GLU A 901 -22.83 -10.18 -52.91
CA GLU A 901 -22.68 -11.09 -54.05
C GLU A 901 -21.21 -11.40 -54.34
N ASP A 902 -20.33 -10.42 -54.17
CA ASP A 902 -18.87 -10.59 -54.34
C ASP A 902 -18.28 -11.59 -53.34
N VAL A 903 -18.91 -11.76 -52.17
CA VAL A 903 -18.49 -12.76 -51.17
C VAL A 903 -18.73 -14.18 -51.68
N VAL A 904 -19.87 -14.43 -52.33
CA VAL A 904 -20.27 -15.77 -52.79
C VAL A 904 -19.66 -16.09 -54.16
N ASN A 905 -19.79 -15.15 -55.10
CA ASN A 905 -19.49 -15.35 -56.51
C ASN A 905 -18.12 -14.80 -56.94
N GLY A 906 -17.42 -14.10 -56.05
CA GLY A 906 -16.13 -13.49 -56.38
C GLY A 906 -14.99 -14.51 -56.47
N ASP A 907 -14.12 -14.32 -57.47
CA ASP A 907 -12.88 -15.09 -57.65
C ASP A 907 -11.74 -14.62 -56.72
N ARG A 908 -11.95 -13.55 -55.93
CA ARG A 908 -10.95 -12.99 -55.01
C ARG A 908 -10.95 -13.72 -53.67
N ASP A 909 -9.75 -14.06 -53.19
CA ASP A 909 -9.54 -14.56 -51.83
C ASP A 909 -9.57 -13.41 -50.80
N LEU A 910 -10.71 -13.25 -50.10
CA LEU A 910 -10.93 -12.20 -49.09
C LEU A 910 -10.58 -12.66 -47.67
N ALA A 911 -9.74 -11.90 -46.95
CA ALA A 911 -9.44 -12.15 -45.55
C ALA A 911 -10.57 -11.62 -44.65
N PHE A 912 -11.51 -12.49 -44.28
CA PHE A 912 -12.67 -12.11 -43.48
C PHE A 912 -12.30 -11.76 -42.03
N PRO A 913 -13.09 -10.90 -41.36
CA PRO A 913 -12.92 -10.62 -39.93
C PRO A 913 -13.02 -11.89 -39.07
N GLU A 914 -12.19 -11.97 -38.02
CA GLU A 914 -12.12 -13.13 -37.11
C GLU A 914 -13.47 -13.45 -36.45
N SER A 915 -14.26 -12.43 -36.10
CA SER A 915 -15.60 -12.60 -35.53
C SER A 915 -16.58 -13.31 -36.47
N VAL A 916 -16.41 -13.13 -37.78
CA VAL A 916 -17.21 -13.80 -38.82
C VAL A 916 -16.79 -15.26 -38.93
N LEU A 917 -15.49 -15.54 -38.89
CA LEU A 917 -14.95 -16.90 -38.86
C LEU A 917 -15.44 -17.67 -37.63
N ASP A 918 -15.40 -17.06 -36.44
CA ASP A 918 -15.90 -17.68 -35.21
C ASP A 918 -17.41 -17.95 -35.25
N LEU A 919 -18.19 -17.06 -35.87
CA LEU A 919 -19.63 -17.28 -36.06
C LEU A 919 -19.90 -18.45 -37.02
N ILE A 920 -19.35 -18.38 -38.23
CA ILE A 920 -19.61 -19.33 -39.31
C ILE A 920 -19.01 -20.71 -39.04
N SER A 921 -17.92 -20.79 -38.27
CA SER A 921 -17.33 -22.06 -37.83
C SER A 921 -18.16 -22.80 -36.77
N GLY A 922 -19.25 -22.19 -36.27
CA GLY A 922 -20.06 -22.78 -35.21
C GLY A 922 -19.47 -22.62 -33.80
N ARG A 923 -18.33 -21.91 -33.65
CA ARG A 923 -17.76 -21.61 -32.32
C ARG A 923 -18.70 -20.71 -31.51
N MET A 924 -19.55 -19.89 -32.12
CA MET A 924 -20.57 -19.12 -31.39
C MET A 924 -21.88 -19.88 -31.13
N GLY A 925 -21.99 -21.14 -31.59
CA GLY A 925 -23.20 -21.95 -31.55
C GLY A 925 -23.85 -22.13 -32.92
N GLN A 926 -25.03 -22.76 -32.94
CA GLN A 926 -25.78 -23.07 -34.17
C GLN A 926 -27.00 -22.17 -34.31
N THR A 927 -27.27 -21.73 -35.54
CA THR A 927 -28.51 -21.00 -35.89
C THR A 927 -29.60 -21.98 -36.34
N PRO A 928 -30.90 -21.70 -36.09
CA PRO A 928 -31.99 -22.52 -36.63
C PRO A 928 -31.85 -22.71 -38.15
N GLY A 929 -31.87 -23.97 -38.60
CA GLY A 929 -31.69 -24.31 -40.02
C GLY A 929 -30.24 -24.31 -40.54
N GLY A 930 -29.25 -24.01 -39.69
CA GLY A 930 -27.83 -23.97 -40.07
C GLY A 930 -27.43 -22.70 -40.85
N PHE A 931 -26.13 -22.56 -41.10
CA PHE A 931 -25.59 -21.51 -41.98
C PHE A 931 -25.68 -21.96 -43.45
N PRO A 932 -25.84 -21.03 -44.42
CA PRO A 932 -25.83 -21.39 -45.83
C PRO A 932 -24.51 -22.07 -46.23
N GLU A 933 -24.58 -23.30 -46.78
CA GLU A 933 -23.39 -24.14 -47.00
C GLU A 933 -22.33 -23.50 -47.90
N ASP A 934 -22.75 -22.86 -48.99
CA ASP A 934 -21.83 -22.25 -49.96
C ASP A 934 -21.07 -21.07 -49.33
N VAL A 935 -21.77 -20.28 -48.51
CA VAL A 935 -21.19 -19.16 -47.75
C VAL A 935 -20.22 -19.68 -46.68
N GLN A 936 -20.63 -20.73 -45.95
CA GLN A 936 -19.80 -21.35 -44.91
C GLN A 936 -18.51 -21.93 -45.49
N LYS A 937 -18.58 -22.69 -46.59
CA LYS A 937 -17.40 -23.26 -47.27
C LYS A 937 -16.45 -22.17 -47.78
N LYS A 938 -17.01 -21.10 -48.37
CA LYS A 938 -16.22 -19.97 -48.90
C LYS A 938 -15.48 -19.19 -47.81
N ILE A 939 -16.14 -18.96 -46.67
CA ILE A 939 -15.55 -18.23 -45.54
C ILE A 939 -14.53 -19.09 -44.78
N LEU A 940 -14.81 -20.38 -44.53
CA LEU A 940 -13.94 -21.27 -43.75
C LEU A 940 -12.74 -21.82 -44.53
N ARG A 941 -12.74 -21.75 -45.87
CA ARG A 941 -11.60 -22.13 -46.72
C ARG A 941 -11.04 -23.53 -46.43
N GLY A 942 -11.93 -24.48 -46.13
CA GLY A 942 -11.57 -25.88 -45.85
C GLY A 942 -11.37 -26.21 -44.36
N GLU A 943 -11.54 -25.26 -43.45
CA GLU A 943 -11.73 -25.60 -42.02
C GLU A 943 -13.10 -26.28 -41.80
N GLU A 944 -13.11 -27.35 -41.02
CA GLU A 944 -14.33 -28.09 -40.68
C GLU A 944 -15.16 -27.31 -39.65
N PRO A 945 -16.46 -27.07 -39.89
CA PRO A 945 -17.32 -26.40 -38.93
C PRO A 945 -17.63 -27.29 -37.73
N LEU A 946 -17.75 -26.69 -36.56
CA LEU A 946 -18.27 -27.35 -35.37
C LEU A 946 -19.80 -27.44 -35.45
N THR A 947 -20.34 -28.61 -35.15
CA THR A 947 -21.80 -28.87 -35.04
C THR A 947 -22.22 -29.18 -33.60
N GLU A 948 -21.28 -29.59 -32.75
CA GLU A 948 -21.48 -29.83 -31.33
C GLU A 948 -21.41 -28.55 -30.50
N ARG A 949 -21.87 -28.61 -29.23
CA ARG A 949 -21.83 -27.46 -28.33
C ARG A 949 -20.37 -27.11 -27.99
N PRO A 950 -19.91 -25.87 -28.24
CA PRO A 950 -18.50 -25.51 -28.01
C PRO A 950 -18.01 -25.79 -26.58
N GLY A 951 -18.84 -25.57 -25.56
CA GLY A 951 -18.46 -25.85 -24.18
C GLY A 951 -18.27 -27.35 -23.84
N SER A 952 -18.89 -28.28 -24.57
CA SER A 952 -18.77 -29.73 -24.28
C SER A 952 -17.47 -30.35 -24.77
N ILE A 953 -16.77 -29.68 -25.70
CA ILE A 953 -15.50 -30.15 -26.24
C ILE A 953 -14.28 -29.51 -25.56
N LEU A 954 -14.50 -28.52 -24.70
CA LEU A 954 -13.43 -27.87 -23.94
C LEU A 954 -13.06 -28.71 -22.71
N PRO A 955 -11.77 -28.91 -22.42
CA PRO A 955 -11.37 -29.57 -21.18
C PRO A 955 -11.79 -28.75 -19.96
N PRO A 956 -12.14 -29.38 -18.82
CA PRO A 956 -12.44 -28.67 -17.59
C PRO A 956 -11.30 -27.73 -17.18
N ALA A 957 -11.63 -26.52 -16.74
CA ALA A 957 -10.63 -25.58 -16.23
C ALA A 957 -10.07 -26.05 -14.87
N ASP A 958 -8.79 -25.81 -14.63
CA ASP A 958 -8.11 -26.10 -13.36
C ASP A 958 -8.21 -24.90 -12.40
N PHE A 959 -9.08 -25.00 -11.41
CA PHE A 959 -9.30 -23.95 -10.41
C PHE A 959 -8.14 -23.82 -9.41
N GLU A 960 -7.41 -24.91 -9.14
CA GLU A 960 -6.28 -24.87 -8.21
C GLU A 960 -5.09 -24.13 -8.82
N ASP A 961 -4.81 -24.38 -10.11
CA ASP A 961 -3.78 -23.66 -10.84
C ASP A 961 -4.14 -22.18 -11.01
N ALA A 962 -5.39 -21.89 -11.36
CA ALA A 962 -5.90 -20.53 -11.41
C ALA A 962 -5.76 -19.82 -10.04
N ALA A 963 -6.09 -20.47 -8.93
CA ALA A 963 -5.91 -19.92 -7.59
C ALA A 963 -4.44 -19.64 -7.26
N LYS A 964 -3.51 -20.54 -7.59
CA LYS A 964 -2.06 -20.31 -7.42
C LYS A 964 -1.57 -19.12 -8.23
N THR A 965 -2.09 -18.95 -9.44
CA THR A 965 -1.76 -17.83 -10.32
C THR A 965 -2.27 -16.49 -9.75
N VAL A 966 -3.55 -16.44 -9.37
CA VAL A 966 -4.15 -15.26 -8.75
C VAL A 966 -3.44 -14.90 -7.43
N GLN A 967 -3.12 -15.89 -6.59
CA GLN A 967 -2.40 -15.68 -5.33
C GLN A 967 -1.05 -14.96 -5.53
N LYS A 968 -0.32 -15.29 -6.61
CA LYS A 968 0.93 -14.60 -6.97
C LYS A 968 0.68 -13.13 -7.36
N MET A 969 -0.41 -12.85 -8.08
CA MET A 969 -0.79 -11.50 -8.51
C MET A 969 -1.16 -10.60 -7.32
N ILE A 970 -1.97 -11.10 -6.39
CA ILE A 970 -2.55 -10.30 -5.29
C ILE A 970 -1.79 -10.41 -3.95
N ASN A 971 -0.87 -11.38 -3.83
CA ASN A 971 -0.07 -11.65 -2.63
C ASN A 971 -0.92 -11.90 -1.35
N ARG A 972 -2.05 -12.59 -1.51
CA ARG A 972 -2.91 -13.13 -0.46
C ARG A 972 -3.71 -14.31 -1.01
N THR A 973 -4.36 -15.08 -0.14
CA THR A 973 -5.29 -16.12 -0.57
C THR A 973 -6.41 -15.49 -1.41
N PRO A 974 -6.63 -15.95 -2.64
CA PRO A 974 -7.74 -15.49 -3.47
C PRO A 974 -9.07 -16.07 -2.98
N THR A 975 -10.13 -15.35 -3.23
CA THR A 975 -11.50 -15.85 -3.10
C THR A 975 -11.92 -16.61 -4.36
N ASP A 976 -12.90 -17.49 -4.27
CA ASP A 976 -13.42 -18.24 -5.43
C ASP A 976 -13.95 -17.30 -6.52
N GLN A 977 -14.57 -16.18 -6.11
CA GLN A 977 -15.00 -15.10 -7.00
C GLN A 977 -13.85 -14.49 -7.82
N GLU A 978 -12.67 -14.30 -7.21
CA GLU A 978 -11.48 -13.80 -7.92
C GLU A 978 -10.90 -14.84 -8.87
N VAL A 979 -10.92 -16.12 -8.48
CA VAL A 979 -10.49 -17.23 -9.34
C VAL A 979 -11.39 -17.33 -10.57
N VAL A 980 -12.72 -17.30 -10.39
CA VAL A 980 -13.69 -17.30 -11.49
C VAL A 980 -13.53 -16.05 -12.37
N SER A 981 -13.31 -14.87 -11.76
CA SER A 981 -13.07 -13.64 -12.53
C SER A 981 -11.83 -13.74 -13.40
N TYR A 982 -10.75 -14.32 -12.88
CA TYR A 982 -9.53 -14.58 -13.64
C TYR A 982 -9.77 -15.61 -14.77
N LEU A 983 -10.48 -16.71 -14.51
CA LEU A 983 -10.80 -17.71 -15.53
C LEU A 983 -11.62 -17.12 -16.69
N LEU A 984 -12.55 -16.21 -16.38
CA LEU A 984 -13.35 -15.51 -17.39
C LEU A 984 -12.53 -14.44 -18.13
N TYR A 985 -11.68 -13.71 -17.40
CA TYR A 985 -10.97 -12.53 -17.90
C TYR A 985 -9.51 -12.44 -17.41
N PRO A 986 -8.59 -13.31 -17.88
CA PRO A 986 -7.24 -13.41 -17.31
C PRO A 986 -6.48 -12.09 -17.36
N LYS A 987 -6.43 -11.46 -18.55
CA LYS A 987 -5.69 -10.22 -18.76
C LYS A 987 -6.30 -9.01 -18.04
N VAL A 988 -7.64 -8.95 -18.01
CA VAL A 988 -8.35 -7.85 -17.34
C VAL A 988 -8.14 -7.92 -15.84
N PHE A 989 -8.23 -9.12 -15.28
CA PHE A 989 -8.02 -9.35 -13.87
C PHE A 989 -6.57 -9.04 -13.47
N GLU A 990 -5.59 -9.46 -14.29
CA GLU A 990 -4.18 -9.10 -14.09
C GLU A 990 -3.99 -7.57 -14.03
N ASP A 991 -4.52 -6.84 -15.02
CA ASP A 991 -4.40 -5.38 -15.09
C ASP A 991 -5.16 -4.68 -13.94
N PHE A 992 -6.29 -5.25 -13.51
CA PHE A 992 -7.05 -4.79 -12.34
C PHE A 992 -6.28 -5.02 -11.03
N ALA A 993 -5.70 -6.20 -10.84
CA ALA A 993 -4.87 -6.52 -9.67
C ALA A 993 -3.62 -5.61 -9.62
N ALA A 994 -2.99 -5.36 -10.77
CA ALA A 994 -1.88 -4.41 -10.89
C ALA A 994 -2.31 -2.98 -10.52
N HIS A 995 -3.50 -2.55 -10.96
CA HIS A 995 -4.08 -1.26 -10.59
C HIS A 995 -4.31 -1.16 -9.07
N GLN A 996 -4.98 -2.14 -8.46
CA GLN A 996 -5.20 -2.15 -7.01
C GLN A 996 -3.89 -2.19 -6.21
N LYS A 997 -2.87 -2.89 -6.71
CA LYS A 997 -1.53 -2.89 -6.12
C LYS A 997 -0.90 -1.50 -6.15
N ALA A 998 -1.03 -0.76 -7.25
CA ALA A 998 -0.48 0.59 -7.39
C ALA A 998 -1.28 1.66 -6.62
N TYR A 999 -2.61 1.61 -6.69
CA TYR A 999 -3.49 2.72 -6.32
C TYR A 999 -4.49 2.43 -5.21
N PHE A 1000 -4.48 1.20 -4.66
CA PHE A 1000 -5.52 0.72 -3.74
C PHE A 1000 -6.91 0.68 -4.42
N ASP A 1001 -7.98 0.54 -3.63
CA ASP A 1001 -9.35 0.57 -4.13
C ASP A 1001 -9.79 2.01 -4.43
N THR A 1002 -9.98 2.33 -5.71
CA THR A 1002 -10.39 3.65 -6.21
C THR A 1002 -11.92 3.76 -6.37
N SER A 1003 -12.69 2.72 -6.07
CA SER A 1003 -14.16 2.72 -6.18
C SER A 1003 -14.81 3.77 -5.27
N GLY A 1004 -14.23 4.02 -4.09
CA GLY A 1004 -14.71 5.01 -3.12
C GLY A 1004 -14.55 6.47 -3.55
N LEU A 1005 -13.74 6.77 -4.58
CA LEU A 1005 -13.58 8.14 -5.08
C LEU A 1005 -14.88 8.65 -5.73
N PRO A 1006 -15.23 9.94 -5.57
CA PRO A 1006 -16.29 10.56 -6.37
C PRO A 1006 -16.00 10.44 -7.87
N THR A 1007 -17.04 10.25 -8.67
CA THR A 1007 -16.91 9.93 -10.11
C THR A 1007 -16.15 10.99 -10.90
N TYR A 1008 -16.41 12.28 -10.65
CA TYR A 1008 -15.67 13.37 -11.30
C TYR A 1008 -14.19 13.36 -10.92
N ALA A 1009 -13.84 13.02 -9.67
CA ALA A 1009 -12.44 12.96 -9.21
C ALA A 1009 -11.72 11.75 -9.83
N PHE A 1010 -12.41 10.63 -10.00
CA PHE A 1010 -11.88 9.43 -10.66
C PHE A 1010 -11.55 9.70 -12.14
N PHE A 1011 -12.44 10.36 -12.88
CA PHE A 1011 -12.23 10.60 -14.30
C PHE A 1011 -11.36 11.83 -14.59
N ASN A 1012 -11.56 12.94 -13.87
CA ASN A 1012 -10.95 14.23 -14.21
C ASN A 1012 -9.92 14.74 -13.19
N GLY A 1013 -9.67 14.01 -12.10
CA GLY A 1013 -8.82 14.48 -11.01
C GLY A 1013 -9.46 15.61 -10.22
N LEU A 1014 -8.71 16.19 -9.28
CA LEU A 1014 -9.18 17.33 -8.47
C LEU A 1014 -8.75 18.67 -9.05
N GLU A 1015 -9.56 19.70 -8.81
CA GLU A 1015 -9.22 21.10 -9.10
C GLU A 1015 -8.53 21.75 -7.89
N PRO A 1016 -7.67 22.76 -8.08
CA PRO A 1016 -7.01 23.43 -6.96
C PRO A 1016 -8.00 23.93 -5.91
N GLU A 1017 -7.68 23.71 -4.64
CA GLU A 1017 -8.52 23.97 -3.47
C GLU A 1017 -9.77 23.08 -3.31
N GLU A 1018 -10.00 22.13 -4.21
CA GLU A 1018 -11.11 21.19 -4.11
C GLU A 1018 -10.87 20.14 -3.02
N GLU A 1019 -11.91 19.89 -2.21
CA GLU A 1019 -11.90 18.93 -1.10
C GLU A 1019 -12.91 17.80 -1.35
N ILE A 1020 -12.47 16.57 -1.08
CA ILE A 1020 -13.30 15.37 -1.12
C ILE A 1020 -13.18 14.56 0.17
N ALA A 1021 -14.25 13.84 0.48
CA ALA A 1021 -14.28 12.85 1.55
C ALA A 1021 -14.34 11.44 0.96
N VAL A 1022 -13.40 10.58 1.35
CA VAL A 1022 -13.30 9.19 0.84
C VAL A 1022 -13.30 8.23 2.01
N GLU A 1023 -14.37 7.46 2.15
CA GLU A 1023 -14.45 6.39 3.14
C GLU A 1023 -13.66 5.16 2.65
N ILE A 1024 -12.64 4.75 3.39
CA ILE A 1024 -11.77 3.61 3.05
C ILE A 1024 -12.03 2.37 3.92
N ALA A 1025 -12.86 2.52 4.94
CA ALA A 1025 -13.40 1.51 5.83
C ALA A 1025 -14.42 2.17 6.77
N PRO A 1026 -15.35 1.42 7.38
CA PRO A 1026 -16.27 1.95 8.40
C PRO A 1026 -15.55 2.80 9.46
N GLY A 1027 -15.96 4.06 9.59
CA GLY A 1027 -15.38 5.02 10.53
C GLY A 1027 -13.99 5.57 10.15
N LYS A 1028 -13.49 5.28 8.93
CA LYS A 1028 -12.20 5.76 8.42
C LYS A 1028 -12.40 6.55 7.13
N THR A 1029 -12.49 7.86 7.28
CA THR A 1029 -12.65 8.81 6.17
C THR A 1029 -11.35 9.57 5.94
N LEU A 1030 -10.93 9.68 4.68
CA LEU A 1030 -9.87 10.54 4.23
C LEU A 1030 -10.50 11.84 3.71
N ILE A 1031 -10.19 12.96 4.35
CA ILE A 1031 -10.47 14.30 3.85
C ILE A 1031 -9.24 14.71 3.05
N ILE A 1032 -9.41 14.80 1.73
CA ILE A 1032 -8.33 15.09 0.78
C ILE A 1032 -8.66 16.41 0.12
N LYS A 1033 -7.76 17.38 0.26
CA LYS A 1033 -7.82 18.65 -0.45
C LYS A 1033 -6.62 18.75 -1.39
N PHE A 1034 -6.86 19.03 -2.66
CA PHE A 1034 -5.78 19.26 -3.62
C PHE A 1034 -5.34 20.73 -3.55
N LEU A 1035 -4.03 20.99 -3.44
CA LEU A 1035 -3.49 22.34 -3.28
C LEU A 1035 -2.88 22.86 -4.58
N ALA A 1036 -1.83 22.19 -5.08
CA ALA A 1036 -1.09 22.66 -6.26
C ALA A 1036 -0.23 21.57 -6.90
N VAL A 1037 0.18 21.78 -8.15
CA VAL A 1037 1.25 21.02 -8.82
C VAL A 1037 2.50 21.89 -8.90
N GLY A 1038 3.65 21.34 -8.50
CA GLY A 1038 4.95 21.96 -8.64
C GLY A 1038 5.43 22.05 -10.10
N LYS A 1039 6.50 22.83 -10.29
CA LYS A 1039 7.22 22.85 -11.58
C LYS A 1039 7.87 21.48 -11.83
N PRO A 1040 8.11 21.11 -13.11
CA PRO A 1040 8.91 19.94 -13.43
C PRO A 1040 10.29 20.03 -12.79
N GLN A 1041 10.74 18.90 -12.26
CA GLN A 1041 12.11 18.65 -11.85
C GLN A 1041 12.94 18.20 -13.06
N THR A 1042 14.27 18.16 -12.91
CA THR A 1042 15.20 17.81 -14.00
C THR A 1042 15.04 16.37 -14.48
N ASP A 1043 14.56 15.48 -13.62
CA ASP A 1043 14.25 14.08 -13.92
C ASP A 1043 12.90 13.88 -14.66
N GLY A 1044 12.17 14.96 -14.96
CA GLY A 1044 10.85 14.91 -15.60
C GLY A 1044 9.69 14.65 -14.64
N CYS A 1045 9.93 14.61 -13.33
CA CYS A 1045 8.88 14.44 -12.33
C CYS A 1045 8.26 15.78 -11.89
N ARG A 1046 7.05 15.74 -11.35
CA ARG A 1046 6.38 16.84 -10.66
C ARG A 1046 5.96 16.42 -9.27
N THR A 1047 6.04 17.36 -8.33
CA THR A 1047 5.49 17.19 -6.99
C THR A 1047 4.07 17.73 -6.93
N VAL A 1048 3.11 16.92 -6.53
CA VAL A 1048 1.71 17.30 -6.32
C VAL A 1048 1.44 17.44 -4.83
N PHE A 1049 0.90 18.57 -4.42
CA PHE A 1049 0.65 18.92 -3.02
C PHE A 1049 -0.83 18.73 -2.67
N PHE A 1050 -1.08 18.03 -1.57
CA PHE A 1050 -2.39 17.80 -0.98
C PHE A 1050 -2.39 18.20 0.49
N GLU A 1051 -3.59 18.41 1.05
CA GLU A 1051 -3.86 18.29 2.47
C GLU A 1051 -4.65 16.99 2.70
N LEU A 1052 -4.18 16.13 3.60
CA LEU A 1052 -4.81 14.88 3.97
C LEU A 1052 -5.12 14.90 5.46
N ASN A 1053 -6.41 14.96 5.83
CA ASN A 1053 -6.89 15.06 7.21
C ASN A 1053 -6.21 16.22 7.98
N GLY A 1054 -6.17 17.42 7.39
CA GLY A 1054 -5.54 18.59 8.00
C GLY A 1054 -4.01 18.60 7.95
N GLN A 1055 -3.39 17.75 7.14
CA GLN A 1055 -1.92 17.59 7.10
C GLN A 1055 -1.40 17.72 5.67
N PRO A 1056 -0.37 18.57 5.41
CA PRO A 1056 0.25 18.62 4.10
C PRO A 1056 0.83 17.27 3.72
N ARG A 1057 0.67 16.91 2.45
CA ARG A 1057 1.21 15.71 1.81
C ARG A 1057 1.72 16.09 0.43
N GLU A 1058 2.78 15.43 0.02
CA GLU A 1058 3.31 15.55 -1.33
C GLU A 1058 3.41 14.17 -1.96
N VAL A 1059 3.15 14.10 -3.25
CA VAL A 1059 3.32 12.91 -4.07
C VAL A 1059 4.08 13.29 -5.33
N VAL A 1060 5.11 12.53 -5.67
CA VAL A 1060 5.91 12.75 -6.87
C VAL A 1060 5.36 11.87 -7.99
N ILE A 1061 5.08 12.46 -9.14
CA ILE A 1061 4.52 11.81 -10.33
C ILE A 1061 5.40 12.13 -11.53
N VAL A 1062 5.66 11.13 -12.38
CA VAL A 1062 6.34 11.32 -13.66
C VAL A 1062 5.39 12.04 -14.62
N ASP A 1063 5.78 13.19 -15.15
CA ASP A 1063 5.00 13.91 -16.16
C ASP A 1063 5.28 13.31 -17.54
N LYS A 1064 4.32 12.54 -18.05
CA LYS A 1064 4.43 11.81 -19.33
C LYS A 1064 4.47 12.73 -20.55
N SER A 1065 4.17 14.03 -20.38
CA SER A 1065 4.28 15.01 -21.48
C SER A 1065 5.71 15.51 -21.69
N LEU A 1066 6.60 15.29 -20.72
CA LEU A 1066 7.99 15.72 -20.79
C LEU A 1066 8.86 14.58 -21.32
N LYS A 1067 9.77 14.89 -22.25
CA LYS A 1067 10.88 13.99 -22.57
C LYS A 1067 11.91 14.12 -21.44
N PRO A 1068 12.29 13.05 -20.72
CA PRO A 1068 13.30 13.15 -19.68
C PRO A 1068 14.60 13.72 -20.28
N GLN A 1069 15.10 14.82 -19.72
CA GLN A 1069 16.35 15.46 -20.19
C GLN A 1069 17.60 14.69 -19.75
N ASP A 1070 17.49 13.86 -18.71
CA ASP A 1070 18.53 12.92 -18.28
C ASP A 1070 17.94 11.51 -18.26
N SER A 1071 18.56 10.58 -19.01
CA SER A 1071 18.25 9.17 -18.89
C SER A 1071 18.66 8.70 -17.49
N ALA A 1072 17.69 8.25 -16.68
CA ALA A 1072 17.98 7.47 -15.49
C ALA A 1072 18.99 6.36 -15.84
N ARG A 1073 20.02 6.17 -15.01
CA ARG A 1073 21.04 5.16 -15.28
C ARG A 1073 20.40 3.78 -15.37
N ARG A 1074 20.83 3.00 -16.35
CA ARG A 1074 20.37 1.63 -16.53
C ARG A 1074 20.63 0.86 -15.24
N LYS A 1075 19.62 0.20 -14.69
CA LYS A 1075 19.78 -0.69 -13.52
C LYS A 1075 20.21 -2.06 -14.00
N ALA A 1076 21.00 -2.77 -13.20
CA ALA A 1076 21.38 -4.15 -13.46
C ALA A 1076 20.18 -5.08 -13.28
N ASP A 1077 19.97 -6.02 -14.20
CA ASP A 1077 18.96 -7.08 -14.05
C ASP A 1077 19.44 -8.11 -13.02
N SER A 1078 18.72 -8.25 -11.90
CA SER A 1078 19.07 -9.21 -10.84
C SER A 1078 19.02 -10.67 -11.27
N SER A 1079 18.39 -10.98 -12.41
CA SER A 1079 18.33 -12.33 -12.97
C SER A 1079 19.49 -12.64 -13.93
N ASP A 1080 20.29 -11.64 -14.31
CA ASP A 1080 21.42 -11.77 -15.23
C ASP A 1080 22.76 -11.56 -14.51
N PRO A 1081 23.51 -12.64 -14.18
CA PRO A 1081 24.78 -12.55 -13.46
C PRO A 1081 25.91 -11.86 -14.26
N LYS A 1082 25.72 -11.61 -15.56
CA LYS A 1082 26.68 -10.86 -16.38
C LYS A 1082 26.55 -9.35 -16.23
N GLN A 1083 25.51 -8.86 -15.55
CA GLN A 1083 25.28 -7.45 -15.27
C GLN A 1083 25.66 -7.10 -13.84
N ILE A 1084 26.77 -6.39 -13.67
CA ILE A 1084 27.28 -6.01 -12.35
C ILE A 1084 26.68 -4.67 -11.95
N GLY A 1085 25.81 -4.70 -10.95
CA GLY A 1085 25.20 -3.51 -10.35
C GLY A 1085 25.96 -2.94 -9.16
N ALA A 1086 25.72 -1.68 -8.83
CA ALA A 1086 26.19 -1.06 -7.60
C ALA A 1086 25.49 -1.67 -6.40
N VAL A 1087 26.25 -2.32 -5.52
CA VAL A 1087 25.72 -2.97 -4.31
C VAL A 1087 25.21 -1.97 -3.27
N MET A 1088 25.70 -0.73 -3.30
CA MET A 1088 25.29 0.35 -2.40
C MET A 1088 25.51 1.71 -3.07
N PRO A 1089 24.79 2.77 -2.62
CA PRO A 1089 25.08 4.12 -3.08
C PRO A 1089 26.47 4.57 -2.63
N GLY A 1090 27.22 5.24 -3.50
CA GLY A 1090 28.56 5.71 -3.20
C GLY A 1090 29.19 6.43 -4.37
N VAL A 1091 30.49 6.74 -4.27
CA VAL A 1091 31.27 7.37 -5.34
C VAL A 1091 32.27 6.36 -5.88
N ILE A 1092 32.38 6.24 -7.20
CA ILE A 1092 33.39 5.39 -7.83
C ILE A 1092 34.77 6.05 -7.63
N VAL A 1093 35.69 5.37 -6.97
CA VAL A 1093 37.04 5.89 -6.67
C VAL A 1093 37.99 5.62 -7.82
N SER A 1094 37.93 4.40 -8.37
CA SER A 1094 38.83 3.95 -9.43
C SER A 1094 38.26 2.76 -10.18
N LEU A 1095 38.55 2.64 -11.47
CA LEU A 1095 38.30 1.46 -12.28
C LEU A 1095 39.57 0.60 -12.35
N ALA A 1096 39.45 -0.69 -12.13
CA ALA A 1096 40.55 -1.66 -12.28
C ALA A 1096 40.54 -2.36 -13.65
N VAL A 1097 39.44 -2.23 -14.42
CA VAL A 1097 39.25 -2.87 -15.73
C VAL A 1097 38.81 -1.87 -16.80
N LYS A 1098 38.94 -2.29 -18.07
CA LYS A 1098 38.48 -1.55 -19.25
C LYS A 1098 37.72 -2.50 -20.18
N VAL A 1099 36.96 -1.95 -21.12
CA VAL A 1099 36.31 -2.74 -22.18
C VAL A 1099 37.36 -3.62 -22.90
N GLY A 1100 37.06 -4.90 -23.04
CA GLY A 1100 37.94 -5.94 -23.58
C GLY A 1100 38.84 -6.64 -22.56
N SER A 1101 38.84 -6.24 -21.27
CA SER A 1101 39.58 -6.94 -20.22
C SER A 1101 39.02 -8.34 -19.97
N LYS A 1102 39.89 -9.35 -19.94
CA LYS A 1102 39.55 -10.70 -19.43
C LYS A 1102 39.62 -10.67 -17.90
N VAL A 1103 38.55 -11.11 -17.24
CA VAL A 1103 38.44 -11.16 -15.77
C VAL A 1103 38.06 -12.58 -15.33
N LYS A 1104 38.59 -13.01 -14.20
CA LYS A 1104 38.22 -14.26 -13.52
C LYS A 1104 37.33 -13.98 -12.32
N ALA A 1105 36.59 -14.99 -11.87
CA ALA A 1105 35.87 -14.93 -10.60
C ALA A 1105 36.83 -14.55 -9.45
N GLY A 1106 36.50 -13.50 -8.70
CA GLY A 1106 37.31 -12.91 -7.64
C GLY A 1106 38.17 -11.72 -8.06
N ASP A 1107 38.33 -11.45 -9.36
CA ASP A 1107 39.13 -10.30 -9.82
C ASP A 1107 38.41 -8.98 -9.52
N GLN A 1108 39.18 -7.98 -9.07
CA GLN A 1108 38.66 -6.64 -8.80
C GLN A 1108 38.31 -5.91 -10.10
N LEU A 1109 37.10 -5.36 -10.15
CA LEU A 1109 36.58 -4.61 -11.29
C LEU A 1109 36.68 -3.10 -11.08
N LEU A 1110 36.24 -2.62 -9.92
CA LEU A 1110 36.31 -1.21 -9.54
C LEU A 1110 36.29 -1.04 -8.02
N MET A 1111 36.52 0.19 -7.57
CA MET A 1111 36.47 0.55 -6.16
C MET A 1111 35.39 1.61 -5.93
N LEU A 1112 34.52 1.38 -4.96
CA LEU A 1112 33.42 2.25 -4.60
C LEU A 1112 33.62 2.73 -3.16
N GLU A 1113 33.53 4.04 -2.94
CA GLU A 1113 33.61 4.66 -1.63
C GLU A 1113 32.20 5.03 -1.14
N ALA A 1114 31.81 4.44 -0.02
CA ALA A 1114 30.60 4.80 0.69
C ALA A 1114 30.91 4.85 2.19
N MET A 1115 30.39 5.84 2.90
CA MET A 1115 30.55 5.96 4.36
C MET A 1115 32.01 5.90 4.86
N LYS A 1116 32.96 6.47 4.10
CA LYS A 1116 34.42 6.45 4.38
C LYS A 1116 35.05 5.06 4.34
N MET A 1117 34.33 4.08 3.80
CA MET A 1117 34.82 2.74 3.52
C MET A 1117 34.97 2.58 2.02
N GLN A 1118 36.14 2.13 1.60
CA GLN A 1118 36.38 1.71 0.22
C GLN A 1118 36.04 0.23 0.10
N THR A 1119 35.14 -0.10 -0.81
CA THR A 1119 34.71 -1.47 -1.10
C THR A 1119 35.08 -1.80 -2.54
N SER A 1120 35.86 -2.86 -2.70
CA SER A 1120 36.19 -3.41 -4.01
C SER A 1120 34.99 -4.19 -4.55
N VAL A 1121 34.51 -3.82 -5.73
CA VAL A 1121 33.54 -4.61 -6.50
C VAL A 1121 34.32 -5.62 -7.32
N ILE A 1122 34.02 -6.91 -7.13
CA ILE A 1122 34.71 -8.04 -7.75
C ILE A 1122 33.82 -8.73 -8.79
N SER A 1123 34.44 -9.47 -9.72
CA SER A 1123 33.71 -10.34 -10.65
C SER A 1123 33.26 -11.61 -9.94
N GLU A 1124 31.99 -12.01 -10.12
CA GLU A 1124 31.48 -13.29 -9.57
C GLU A 1124 31.72 -14.47 -10.52
N GLN A 1125 32.10 -14.21 -11.77
CA GLN A 1125 32.32 -15.23 -12.80
C GLN A 1125 33.45 -14.82 -13.77
N ASP A 1126 33.91 -15.80 -14.53
CA ASP A 1126 34.86 -15.58 -15.62
C ASP A 1126 34.16 -14.93 -16.82
N GLY A 1127 34.81 -13.98 -17.49
CA GLY A 1127 34.23 -13.32 -18.66
C GLY A 1127 35.12 -12.26 -19.29
N VAL A 1128 34.63 -11.65 -20.36
CA VAL A 1128 35.26 -10.48 -20.98
C VAL A 1128 34.41 -9.25 -20.71
N VAL A 1129 35.03 -8.16 -20.24
CA VAL A 1129 34.33 -6.89 -20.01
C VAL A 1129 33.83 -6.34 -21.34
N LYS A 1130 32.52 -6.38 -21.56
CA LYS A 1130 31.86 -5.91 -22.77
C LYS A 1130 31.58 -4.41 -22.71
N GLU A 1131 31.18 -3.91 -21.55
CA GLU A 1131 30.77 -2.52 -21.36
C GLU A 1131 31.16 -2.03 -19.96
N VAL A 1132 31.65 -0.79 -19.86
CA VAL A 1132 31.92 -0.10 -18.58
C VAL A 1132 31.11 1.18 -18.58
N LEU A 1133 30.14 1.28 -17.66
CA LEU A 1133 29.18 2.40 -17.53
C LEU A 1133 29.49 3.29 -16.32
N ALA A 1134 30.52 2.95 -15.55
CA ALA A 1134 30.99 3.68 -14.38
C ALA A 1134 32.29 4.44 -14.68
N GLU A 1135 32.45 5.66 -14.15
CA GLU A 1135 33.71 6.44 -14.23
C GLU A 1135 34.14 6.94 -12.84
N PRO A 1136 35.46 7.11 -12.57
CA PRO A 1136 35.92 7.68 -11.31
C PRO A 1136 35.36 9.07 -11.02
N GLY A 1137 35.00 9.34 -9.77
CA GLY A 1137 34.40 10.59 -9.29
C GLY A 1137 32.87 10.66 -9.43
N ILE A 1138 32.25 9.67 -10.08
CA ILE A 1138 30.81 9.63 -10.27
C ILE A 1138 30.09 9.01 -9.06
N GLN A 1139 29.00 9.66 -8.64
CA GLN A 1139 28.07 9.11 -7.66
C GLN A 1139 27.11 8.10 -8.31
N VAL A 1140 26.91 6.96 -7.67
CA VAL A 1140 26.03 5.86 -8.12
C VAL A 1140 25.01 5.55 -7.03
N GLU A 1141 23.83 5.08 -7.44
CA GLU A 1141 22.80 4.55 -6.54
C GLU A 1141 22.83 3.02 -6.51
N SER A 1142 22.23 2.42 -5.48
CA SER A 1142 22.08 0.96 -5.44
C SER A 1142 21.32 0.45 -6.67
N GLY A 1143 21.83 -0.63 -7.25
CA GLY A 1143 21.31 -1.26 -8.46
C GLY A 1143 21.71 -0.62 -9.78
N ASP A 1144 22.41 0.53 -9.79
CA ASP A 1144 22.93 1.11 -11.04
C ASP A 1144 23.88 0.13 -11.74
N LEU A 1145 23.68 -0.11 -13.03
CA LEU A 1145 24.54 -0.98 -13.83
C LEU A 1145 25.90 -0.32 -13.99
N LEU A 1146 26.95 -1.00 -13.53
CA LEU A 1146 28.32 -0.51 -13.55
C LEU A 1146 29.10 -1.13 -14.71
N ILE A 1147 29.02 -2.46 -14.88
CA ILE A 1147 29.81 -3.22 -15.87
C ILE A 1147 28.97 -4.36 -16.43
N VAL A 1148 29.15 -4.68 -17.71
CA VAL A 1148 28.57 -5.85 -18.38
C VAL A 1148 29.68 -6.79 -18.84
N LEU A 1149 29.54 -8.09 -18.55
CA LEU A 1149 30.42 -9.16 -19.02
C LEU A 1149 29.81 -9.92 -20.21
N GLU A 1150 30.65 -10.52 -21.06
CA GLU A 1150 30.24 -11.51 -22.08
C GLU A 1150 30.86 -12.89 -21.85
#